data_AF-U6RCJ3-F1
#
_entry.id   AF-U6RCJ3-F1
#
_cell.length_a   1.000
_cell.length_b   1.000
_cell.length_c   1.000
_cell.angle_alpha   90.00
_cell.angle_beta   90.00
_cell.angle_gamma   90.00
#
_symmetry.space_group_name_H-M   'P 1'
#
loop_
_entity.id
_entity.type
_entity.pdbx_description
1 polymer ?
#
loop_
_entity_poly.entity_id
_entity_poly.type
_entity_poly.pdbx_seq_one_letter_code
_entity_poly.pdbx_strand_id
1 'polypeptide(L)'
;MKKLLFLLLSLFSLTAFAEEFSKVYVVGAAFDCGWTAEKAYLMDNEGNGIFTWTGKMKRNDFKFLLKTNPNDIWIDCLNAEVANEAVVIGKEHKIRHVENSRVTNDDYKFIMNDEGSFKITVDTKKMTMVIAPDDLISVSGLDGKGKRIVNIYACSGKTGDSESAYKLLLSKDEIKNNKSNKWCYKGDNPWVIFSLPAIYSINKFGFRDGRTLETGNEVCNIPEYKVYVSTIGTNEGDWTEVIHETNVGDQDTKVKRIAPVEARYIKFVPVRDAKDQYVRIYGVDIYGSYVRPLNEEIVSTGKSIVDYHNSWSNRETPANILDGNYEATEGQDANNPWAFAKKADVNGWVVIDLEKEYEISNFALIDSEEWLTGYKVYACSFAGTDEDWELVFDGTFDTSLVRKEGVPEKTFTSRFLKLEIPAEYQKGLARIREFEVYGKPATQPGIMTGNADLKAAYELALWTVNINTTQNGILNAGARYDGNWTRDLAINVWNGFPLLQPAISKNSLLHLLEKNEQETIGAEYWDKIIWVKGAYMYYLMTGDKAFLSQILKSGVNTIHQLEDMKRDNNPVFDSQYGLFTGPSVFNDGIAGYEEPVWAGDDKGGAVVSHPAHNKIKCLSTNCIYYEAYRLLSHIATVLGEEETASEMKKKAEDLKASIRTNLFDEETGKFNYLIDQNGDLHPFQEGLGNAFAILFDIVSPAEAERIISQIQVTKFGLPSIYPHFKRFNDAKPGRHNMMIWPFVNAFYADACAKTGSYERFTSELFNLADLGLNKGGNDFWEIYDPKDGHPDGGWQTGGHWGGLQHQTWSATGFLRMVWYGMAGMRFDDGKLSFKPFLPKEVKSLELTRLNYGNMKLSIKLEGEGSKIKEFKLNGVVMDTPEIPQNLVGEQTVSIVLEKGGNVGISQLSRDNDFFTLTPNEGRIMVQLKNDYRADMVTLFDLSGKLLASKKNINGLNYIGSNLSKGVYTVTLKCEKEIYSQKVMVP
;
A
#
# COMPACT_ATOMS: atom_id res chain seq x y z
N MET A 1 62.87 -38.32 -4.92
CA MET A 1 61.72 -39.22 -5.21
C MET A 1 60.75 -39.22 -4.04
N LYS A 2 59.84 -38.22 -3.97
CA LYS A 2 58.71 -38.15 -3.01
C LYS A 2 57.75 -36.99 -3.37
N LYS A 3 57.45 -36.81 -4.66
CA LYS A 3 56.49 -35.81 -5.18
C LYS A 3 55.80 -36.27 -6.48
N LEU A 4 55.45 -37.56 -6.58
CA LEU A 4 54.74 -38.07 -7.77
C LEU A 4 53.68 -39.15 -7.46
N LEU A 5 53.11 -39.14 -6.24
CA LEU A 5 52.07 -40.10 -5.85
C LEU A 5 50.88 -39.47 -5.09
N PHE A 6 50.64 -38.17 -5.29
CA PHE A 6 49.52 -37.45 -4.66
C PHE A 6 48.61 -36.73 -5.68
N LEU A 7 48.69 -37.12 -6.96
CA LEU A 7 47.94 -36.48 -8.05
C LEU A 7 46.97 -37.45 -8.77
N LEU A 8 46.49 -38.48 -8.07
CA LEU A 8 45.60 -39.51 -8.64
C LEU A 8 44.40 -39.87 -7.73
N LEU A 9 44.03 -38.99 -6.79
CA LEU A 9 42.93 -39.25 -5.84
C LEU A 9 42.01 -38.05 -5.54
N SER A 10 41.93 -37.08 -6.45
CA SER A 10 40.98 -35.95 -6.31
C SER A 10 40.29 -35.58 -7.64
N LEU A 11 39.99 -36.59 -8.45
CA LEU A 11 39.09 -36.52 -9.61
C LEU A 11 37.91 -37.47 -9.39
N PHE A 12 37.25 -37.33 -8.23
CA PHE A 12 35.81 -37.57 -8.19
C PHE A 12 35.16 -36.21 -8.43
N SER A 13 34.73 -36.04 -9.68
CA SER A 13 33.73 -35.06 -10.06
C SER A 13 32.57 -35.13 -9.06
N LEU A 14 32.35 -34.06 -8.30
CA LEU A 14 31.00 -33.71 -7.85
C LEU A 14 30.24 -33.30 -9.12
N THR A 15 29.81 -34.29 -9.90
CA THR A 15 28.59 -34.13 -10.69
C THR A 15 27.49 -33.96 -9.67
N ALA A 16 27.05 -32.72 -9.44
CA ALA A 16 25.74 -32.49 -8.86
C ALA A 16 24.76 -33.27 -9.73
N PHE A 17 24.20 -34.37 -9.21
CA PHE A 17 23.08 -35.02 -9.84
C PHE A 17 21.96 -33.98 -9.86
N ALA A 18 21.57 -33.52 -11.05
CA ALA A 18 20.31 -32.83 -11.20
C ALA A 18 19.25 -33.85 -10.79
N GLU A 19 18.62 -33.63 -9.64
CA GLU A 19 17.56 -34.51 -9.16
C GLU A 19 16.39 -34.36 -10.13
N GLU A 20 16.15 -35.40 -10.93
CA GLU A 20 15.15 -35.36 -11.99
C GLU A 20 13.78 -35.67 -11.37
N PHE A 21 13.08 -34.64 -10.91
CA PHE A 21 11.74 -34.79 -10.36
C PHE A 21 10.76 -35.18 -11.47
N SER A 22 10.01 -36.27 -11.26
CA SER A 22 9.07 -36.79 -12.26
C SER A 22 7.66 -36.18 -12.14
N LYS A 23 7.31 -35.65 -10.96
CA LYS A 23 6.00 -35.05 -10.66
C LYS A 23 6.18 -33.92 -9.64
N VAL A 24 5.37 -32.88 -9.79
CA VAL A 24 5.21 -31.82 -8.80
C VAL A 24 3.71 -31.60 -8.60
N TYR A 25 3.32 -31.44 -7.35
CA TYR A 25 1.94 -31.14 -6.95
C TYR A 25 1.94 -29.81 -6.21
N VAL A 26 0.83 -29.08 -6.28
CA VAL A 26 0.63 -27.85 -5.54
C VAL A 26 -0.53 -27.99 -4.54
N VAL A 27 -0.34 -27.50 -3.32
CA VAL A 27 -1.26 -27.67 -2.18
C VAL A 27 -1.19 -26.46 -1.24
N GLY A 28 -2.28 -26.10 -0.58
CA GLY A 28 -2.31 -24.94 0.33
C GLY A 28 -3.70 -24.36 0.51
N ALA A 29 -3.85 -23.49 1.53
CA ALA A 29 -5.10 -22.77 1.74
C ALA A 29 -5.39 -21.74 0.62
N ALA A 30 -4.40 -21.43 -0.24
CA ALA A 30 -4.61 -20.63 -1.44
C ALA A 30 -5.50 -21.34 -2.48
N PHE A 31 -5.72 -22.65 -2.32
CA PHE A 31 -6.44 -23.51 -3.25
C PHE A 31 -7.67 -24.14 -2.59
N ASP A 32 -8.65 -24.56 -3.40
CA ASP A 32 -9.85 -25.26 -2.89
C ASP A 32 -9.54 -26.64 -2.29
N CYS A 33 -8.42 -27.26 -2.67
CA CYS A 33 -7.95 -28.50 -2.06
C CYS A 33 -7.45 -28.31 -0.61
N GLY A 34 -7.20 -27.07 -0.19
CA GLY A 34 -6.64 -26.73 1.11
C GLY A 34 -5.32 -27.46 1.36
N TRP A 35 -5.08 -27.81 2.61
CA TRP A 35 -3.90 -28.57 3.05
C TRP A 35 -4.05 -30.09 2.94
N THR A 36 -5.00 -30.58 2.14
CA THR A 36 -5.23 -32.03 1.97
C THR A 36 -4.30 -32.59 0.89
N ALA A 37 -3.21 -33.25 1.27
CA ALA A 37 -2.20 -33.77 0.33
C ALA A 37 -2.76 -34.71 -0.76
N GLU A 38 -3.77 -35.54 -0.44
CA GLU A 38 -4.44 -36.40 -1.43
C GLU A 38 -5.21 -35.62 -2.50
N LYS A 39 -5.62 -34.39 -2.19
CA LYS A 39 -6.36 -33.50 -3.09
C LYS A 39 -5.45 -32.48 -3.77
N ALA A 40 -4.14 -32.53 -3.52
CA ALA A 40 -3.17 -31.62 -4.13
C ALA A 40 -3.26 -31.70 -5.65
N TYR A 41 -3.15 -30.56 -6.32
CA TYR A 41 -3.26 -30.51 -7.77
C TYR A 41 -1.94 -30.94 -8.40
N LEU A 42 -1.99 -31.97 -9.25
CA LEU A 42 -0.85 -32.34 -10.09
C LEU A 42 -0.58 -31.19 -11.08
N MET A 43 0.68 -30.77 -11.18
CA MET A 43 1.12 -29.79 -12.15
C MET A 43 1.38 -30.47 -13.51
N ASP A 44 1.08 -29.76 -14.60
CA ASP A 44 1.38 -30.16 -15.97
C ASP A 44 2.90 -30.21 -16.18
N ASN A 45 3.43 -31.35 -16.64
CA ASN A 45 4.84 -31.49 -16.98
C ASN A 45 5.07 -31.01 -18.42
N GLU A 46 5.73 -29.86 -18.56
CA GLU A 46 6.04 -29.23 -19.86
C GLU A 46 7.36 -29.77 -20.46
N GLY A 47 8.04 -30.69 -19.76
CA GLY A 47 9.34 -31.23 -20.12
C GLY A 47 10.51 -30.38 -19.61
N ASN A 48 11.73 -30.93 -19.73
CA ASN A 48 12.97 -30.27 -19.32
C ASN A 48 13.06 -29.78 -17.85
N GLY A 49 12.26 -30.34 -16.94
CA GLY A 49 12.21 -29.92 -15.53
C GLY A 49 11.26 -28.75 -15.27
N ILE A 50 10.41 -28.38 -16.25
CA ILE A 50 9.41 -27.33 -16.10
C ILE A 50 8.05 -27.94 -15.79
N PHE A 51 7.45 -27.50 -14.70
CA PHE A 51 6.09 -27.87 -14.29
C PHE A 51 5.22 -26.63 -14.21
N THR A 52 3.98 -26.70 -14.71
CA THR A 52 3.06 -25.58 -14.65
C THR A 52 1.71 -25.94 -14.06
N TRP A 53 1.10 -25.01 -13.35
CA TRP A 53 -0.29 -25.13 -12.91
C TRP A 53 -1.00 -23.83 -13.20
N THR A 54 -2.24 -23.91 -13.66
CA THR A 54 -3.09 -22.75 -13.92
C THR A 54 -4.42 -22.93 -13.22
N GLY A 55 -4.87 -21.90 -12.51
CA GLY A 55 -6.17 -21.90 -11.86
C GLY A 55 -6.36 -20.74 -10.89
N LYS A 56 -7.52 -20.76 -10.23
CA LYS A 56 -7.87 -19.74 -9.23
C LYS A 56 -7.09 -19.93 -7.94
N MET A 57 -6.52 -18.85 -7.44
CA MET A 57 -5.88 -18.77 -6.14
C MET A 57 -6.57 -17.70 -5.30
N LYS A 58 -6.72 -17.98 -4.00
CA LYS A 58 -7.16 -17.02 -2.98
C LYS A 58 -5.93 -16.43 -2.29
N ARG A 59 -6.12 -15.30 -1.61
CA ARG A 59 -5.10 -14.71 -0.73
C ARG A 59 -4.80 -15.65 0.45
N ASN A 60 -3.79 -16.51 0.34
CA ASN A 60 -3.42 -17.44 1.39
C ASN A 60 -2.08 -18.16 1.11
N ASP A 61 -1.72 -19.11 1.97
CA ASP A 61 -0.47 -19.85 1.90
C ASP A 61 -0.53 -21.14 1.05
N PHE A 62 0.63 -21.55 0.52
CA PHE A 62 0.80 -22.79 -0.21
C PHE A 62 2.24 -23.31 -0.29
N LYS A 63 2.42 -24.54 -0.78
CA LYS A 63 3.73 -25.13 -1.14
C LYS A 63 3.57 -26.22 -2.20
N PHE A 64 4.69 -26.89 -2.52
CA PHE A 64 4.70 -27.99 -3.47
C PHE A 64 5.05 -29.31 -2.80
N LEU A 65 4.44 -30.38 -3.29
CA LEU A 65 4.75 -31.76 -2.91
C LEU A 65 5.34 -32.50 -4.10
N LEU A 66 6.22 -33.46 -3.84
CA LEU A 66 6.73 -34.36 -4.86
C LEU A 66 5.96 -35.70 -4.89
N LYS A 67 5.17 -35.99 -3.85
CA LYS A 67 4.38 -37.21 -3.68
C LYS A 67 3.05 -36.91 -2.96
N THR A 68 2.02 -37.73 -3.22
CA THR A 68 0.71 -37.66 -2.55
C THR A 68 0.36 -39.04 -1.95
N ASN A 69 0.15 -39.15 -0.63
CA ASN A 69 -0.22 -40.40 0.06
C ASN A 69 -1.18 -40.12 1.25
N PRO A 70 -2.18 -40.99 1.49
CA PRO A 70 -3.15 -40.87 2.58
C PRO A 70 -2.60 -40.85 4.01
N ASN A 71 -1.38 -41.34 4.26
CA ASN A 71 -0.81 -41.44 5.62
C ASN A 71 0.09 -40.25 6.01
N ASP A 72 -0.19 -39.06 5.46
CA ASP A 72 0.40 -37.78 5.85
C ASP A 72 1.92 -37.65 5.57
N ILE A 73 2.25 -37.26 4.34
CA ILE A 73 3.62 -37.07 3.85
C ILE A 73 3.94 -35.60 3.58
N TRP A 74 4.30 -34.87 4.64
CA TRP A 74 5.14 -33.66 4.51
C TRP A 74 6.63 -34.04 4.33
N ILE A 75 6.85 -35.12 3.59
CA ILE A 75 8.12 -35.76 3.31
C ILE A 75 8.30 -35.57 1.80
N ASP A 76 9.41 -34.98 1.37
CA ASP A 76 9.69 -34.51 0.01
C ASP A 76 8.77 -33.35 -0.46
N CYS A 77 9.02 -32.16 0.08
CA CYS A 77 8.39 -30.91 -0.34
C CYS A 77 9.36 -30.04 -1.12
N LEU A 78 8.84 -29.16 -1.98
CA LEU A 78 9.58 -27.97 -2.42
C LEU A 78 9.02 -26.79 -1.65
N ASN A 79 9.80 -26.27 -0.72
CA ASN A 79 9.45 -25.17 0.17
C ASN A 79 10.03 -23.84 -0.33
N ALA A 80 9.53 -22.75 0.23
CA ALA A 80 10.17 -21.45 0.12
C ALA A 80 11.56 -21.45 0.79
N GLU A 81 12.48 -20.61 0.30
CA GLU A 81 13.81 -20.49 0.88
C GLU A 81 13.76 -19.79 2.25
N VAL A 82 12.81 -18.86 2.42
CA VAL A 82 12.54 -18.13 3.67
C VAL A 82 11.13 -18.43 4.18
N ALA A 83 10.93 -18.30 5.49
CA ALA A 83 9.67 -18.67 6.13
C ALA A 83 8.53 -17.78 5.61
N ASN A 84 7.49 -18.41 5.04
CA ASN A 84 6.28 -17.74 4.58
C ASN A 84 6.58 -16.61 3.58
N GLU A 85 7.41 -16.93 2.58
CA GLU A 85 7.83 -16.01 1.53
C GLU A 85 6.63 -15.48 0.74
N ALA A 86 6.50 -14.16 0.67
CA ALA A 86 5.51 -13.52 -0.16
C ALA A 86 5.79 -13.68 -1.64
N VAL A 87 4.78 -14.10 -2.39
CA VAL A 87 4.82 -14.13 -3.84
C VAL A 87 4.63 -12.71 -4.36
N VAL A 88 5.56 -12.29 -5.22
CA VAL A 88 5.43 -11.08 -6.03
C VAL A 88 5.14 -11.52 -7.46
N ILE A 89 4.01 -11.10 -7.99
CA ILE A 89 3.58 -11.51 -9.33
C ILE A 89 4.61 -11.08 -10.38
N GLY A 90 5.00 -12.03 -11.24
CA GLY A 90 6.01 -11.87 -12.28
C GLY A 90 7.47 -12.01 -11.79
N LYS A 91 7.70 -12.10 -10.48
CA LYS A 91 9.04 -12.29 -9.90
C LYS A 91 9.40 -13.78 -9.82
N GLU A 92 10.67 -14.08 -10.03
CA GLU A 92 11.24 -15.40 -9.74
C GLU A 92 11.55 -15.54 -8.25
N HIS A 93 11.02 -16.60 -7.65
CA HIS A 93 11.22 -16.99 -6.26
C HIS A 93 12.05 -18.28 -6.21
N LYS A 94 12.94 -18.39 -5.23
CA LYS A 94 13.73 -19.61 -5.07
C LYS A 94 12.93 -20.65 -4.31
N ILE A 95 13.11 -21.91 -4.68
CA ILE A 95 12.53 -23.06 -3.99
C ILE A 95 13.66 -23.94 -3.48
N ARG A 96 13.43 -24.65 -2.38
CA ARG A 96 14.38 -25.67 -1.90
C ARG A 96 13.68 -27.00 -1.66
N HIS A 97 14.37 -28.08 -1.97
CA HIS A 97 13.88 -29.43 -1.67
C HIS A 97 14.11 -29.74 -0.19
N VAL A 98 13.05 -30.21 0.47
CA VAL A 98 13.05 -30.60 1.88
C VAL A 98 12.57 -32.04 1.97
N GLU A 99 13.50 -32.95 2.25
CA GLU A 99 13.21 -34.39 2.33
C GLU A 99 12.21 -34.71 3.45
N ASN A 100 12.25 -34.01 4.59
CA ASN A 100 11.28 -34.23 5.68
C ASN A 100 11.08 -32.97 6.53
N SER A 101 9.98 -32.25 6.31
CA SER A 101 9.69 -31.00 7.01
C SER A 101 9.42 -31.19 8.51
N ARG A 102 8.96 -32.39 8.93
CA ARG A 102 8.68 -32.69 10.35
C ARG A 102 9.94 -32.84 11.19
N VAL A 103 10.99 -33.40 10.59
CA VAL A 103 12.27 -33.63 11.29
C VAL A 103 13.11 -32.36 11.32
N THR A 104 13.03 -31.55 10.26
CA THR A 104 13.80 -30.31 10.12
C THR A 104 13.08 -29.09 10.73
N ASN A 105 11.80 -29.22 11.09
CA ASN A 105 10.90 -28.11 11.46
C ASN A 105 10.84 -27.01 10.37
N ASP A 106 11.06 -27.41 9.12
CA ASP A 106 11.12 -26.55 7.94
C ASP A 106 9.81 -26.69 7.16
N ASP A 107 8.82 -25.89 7.54
CA ASP A 107 7.50 -25.84 6.89
C ASP A 107 7.26 -24.48 6.22
N TYR A 108 8.28 -24.00 5.50
CA TYR A 108 8.27 -22.70 4.84
C TYR A 108 7.36 -22.73 3.62
N LYS A 109 6.40 -21.82 3.61
CA LYS A 109 5.36 -21.72 2.58
C LYS A 109 5.60 -20.51 1.70
N PHE A 110 4.94 -20.49 0.56
CA PHE A 110 4.71 -19.28 -0.21
C PHE A 110 3.39 -18.64 0.23
N ILE A 111 3.33 -17.32 0.23
CA ILE A 111 2.14 -16.53 0.55
C ILE A 111 1.65 -15.84 -0.71
N MET A 112 0.47 -16.22 -1.18
CA MET A 112 -0.24 -15.54 -2.24
C MET A 112 -0.99 -14.33 -1.69
N ASN A 113 -0.68 -13.12 -2.15
CA ASN A 113 -1.33 -11.89 -1.71
C ASN A 113 -2.40 -11.37 -2.67
N ASP A 114 -2.41 -11.87 -3.91
CA ASP A 114 -3.42 -11.54 -4.90
C ASP A 114 -4.46 -12.66 -5.01
N GLU A 115 -5.69 -12.30 -5.38
CA GLU A 115 -6.75 -13.25 -5.70
C GLU A 115 -7.09 -13.14 -7.17
N GLY A 116 -7.32 -14.28 -7.83
CA GLY A 116 -7.52 -14.32 -9.27
C GLY A 116 -7.11 -15.65 -9.87
N SER A 117 -7.08 -15.71 -11.19
CA SER A 117 -6.49 -16.83 -11.91
C SER A 117 -5.01 -16.56 -12.15
N PHE A 118 -4.16 -17.53 -11.84
CA PHE A 118 -2.72 -17.41 -12.00
C PHE A 118 -2.12 -18.63 -12.67
N LYS A 119 -0.94 -18.44 -13.28
CA LYS A 119 -0.07 -19.52 -13.73
C LYS A 119 1.15 -19.60 -12.81
N ILE A 120 1.32 -20.74 -12.18
CA ILE A 120 2.54 -21.11 -11.45
C ILE A 120 3.45 -21.87 -12.41
N THR A 121 4.71 -21.47 -12.52
CA THR A 121 5.75 -22.19 -13.25
C THR A 121 6.86 -22.56 -12.28
N VAL A 122 7.17 -23.84 -12.14
CA VAL A 122 8.27 -24.37 -11.32
C VAL A 122 9.35 -24.89 -12.27
N ASP A 123 10.56 -24.36 -12.16
CA ASP A 123 11.77 -24.86 -12.82
C ASP A 123 12.61 -25.63 -11.81
N THR A 124 12.53 -26.96 -11.88
CA THR A 124 13.23 -27.82 -10.92
C THR A 124 14.72 -27.98 -11.20
N LYS A 125 15.22 -27.52 -12.35
CA LYS A 125 16.67 -27.50 -12.63
C LYS A 125 17.31 -26.26 -12.04
N LYS A 126 16.60 -25.12 -12.07
CA LYS A 126 17.03 -23.89 -11.41
C LYS A 126 16.64 -23.82 -9.94
N MET A 127 15.71 -24.68 -9.52
CA MET A 127 15.07 -24.62 -8.21
C MET A 127 14.43 -23.25 -7.99
N THR A 128 13.57 -22.85 -8.92
CA THR A 128 12.83 -21.59 -8.86
C THR A 128 11.36 -21.79 -9.21
N MET A 129 10.52 -20.85 -8.78
CA MET A 129 9.15 -20.71 -9.24
C MET A 129 8.83 -19.27 -9.64
N VAL A 130 7.90 -19.09 -10.57
CA VAL A 130 7.33 -17.79 -10.95
C VAL A 130 5.81 -17.94 -10.93
N ILE A 131 5.11 -16.97 -10.35
CA ILE A 131 3.66 -16.83 -10.52
C ILE A 131 3.41 -15.62 -11.41
N ALA A 132 2.73 -15.84 -12.52
CA ALA A 132 2.25 -14.78 -13.40
C ALA A 132 0.72 -14.75 -13.35
N PRO A 133 0.07 -13.62 -13.71
CA PRO A 133 -1.35 -13.62 -14.01
C PRO A 133 -1.62 -14.75 -15.00
N ASP A 134 -2.77 -15.41 -14.85
CA ASP A 134 -3.18 -16.35 -15.87
C ASP A 134 -3.34 -15.57 -17.17
N ASP A 135 -2.50 -15.88 -18.16
CA ASP A 135 -2.62 -15.29 -19.49
C ASP A 135 -3.99 -15.63 -20.11
N LEU A 136 -4.80 -16.52 -19.51
CA LEU A 136 -6.17 -16.82 -19.92
C LEU A 136 -7.07 -15.58 -19.84
N ILE A 137 -7.37 -15.01 -20.99
CA ILE A 137 -8.19 -13.79 -21.12
C ILE A 137 -9.62 -14.07 -21.57
N SER A 138 -9.95 -15.30 -22.00
CA SER A 138 -11.26 -15.61 -22.59
C SER A 138 -12.37 -15.96 -21.62
N VAL A 139 -12.04 -16.31 -20.38
CA VAL A 139 -13.02 -16.76 -19.41
C VAL A 139 -13.72 -15.55 -18.78
N SER A 140 -15.05 -15.51 -18.84
CA SER A 140 -15.84 -14.49 -18.15
C SER A 140 -17.21 -15.02 -17.73
N GLY A 141 -17.76 -14.45 -16.65
CA GLY A 141 -19.12 -14.72 -16.21
C GLY A 141 -20.15 -14.31 -17.26
N LEU A 142 -21.20 -15.12 -17.40
CA LEU A 142 -22.31 -14.84 -18.31
C LEU A 142 -23.27 -13.75 -17.81
N ASP A 143 -23.18 -13.35 -16.54
CA ASP A 143 -23.90 -12.19 -16.02
C ASP A 143 -23.26 -10.86 -16.49
N GLY A 144 -22.02 -10.89 -16.97
CA GLY A 144 -21.30 -9.71 -17.41
C GLY A 144 -20.77 -8.84 -16.27
N LYS A 145 -20.74 -9.34 -15.02
CA LYS A 145 -20.00 -8.69 -13.94
C LYS A 145 -18.51 -9.03 -14.02
N GLY A 146 -17.69 -8.15 -13.46
CA GLY A 146 -16.23 -8.27 -13.50
C GLY A 146 -15.66 -7.90 -14.86
N LYS A 147 -14.50 -8.48 -15.19
CA LYS A 147 -13.72 -8.15 -16.38
C LYS A 147 -14.01 -9.14 -17.51
N ARG A 148 -14.35 -8.62 -18.70
CA ARG A 148 -14.54 -9.41 -19.93
C ARG A 148 -13.58 -8.90 -21.01
N ILE A 149 -12.48 -9.62 -21.23
CA ILE A 149 -11.47 -9.25 -22.24
C ILE A 149 -11.77 -9.87 -23.60
N VAL A 150 -12.35 -11.06 -23.66
CA VAL A 150 -12.79 -11.65 -24.93
C VAL A 150 -14.30 -11.57 -25.02
N ASN A 151 -14.80 -11.04 -26.12
CA ASN A 151 -16.23 -11.05 -26.44
C ASN A 151 -16.51 -11.81 -27.74
N ILE A 152 -17.78 -12.10 -28.01
CA ILE A 152 -18.21 -12.70 -29.28
C ILE A 152 -18.58 -11.57 -30.25
N TYR A 153 -17.83 -11.47 -31.35
CA TYR A 153 -18.09 -10.49 -32.39
C TYR A 153 -19.15 -10.99 -33.38
N ALA A 154 -19.00 -12.24 -33.86
CA ALA A 154 -19.92 -12.87 -34.79
C ALA A 154 -19.72 -14.39 -34.81
N CYS A 155 -20.70 -15.15 -35.32
CA CYS A 155 -20.52 -16.58 -35.60
C CYS A 155 -21.37 -17.05 -36.79
N SER A 156 -21.11 -18.29 -37.26
CA SER A 156 -21.84 -18.93 -38.35
C SER A 156 -23.29 -19.31 -37.99
N GLY A 157 -23.67 -19.21 -36.71
CA GLY A 157 -25.01 -19.46 -36.19
C GLY A 157 -25.04 -20.31 -34.91
N LYS A 158 -26.23 -20.78 -34.54
CA LYS A 158 -26.50 -21.58 -33.34
C LYS A 158 -27.70 -22.52 -33.53
N THR A 159 -27.77 -23.61 -32.78
CA THR A 159 -28.95 -24.50 -32.70
C THR A 159 -30.07 -23.93 -31.82
N GLY A 160 -29.70 -23.13 -30.82
CA GLY A 160 -30.63 -22.46 -29.92
C GLY A 160 -29.93 -21.43 -29.04
N ASP A 161 -30.70 -20.57 -28.38
CA ASP A 161 -30.15 -19.47 -27.57
C ASP A 161 -29.38 -19.96 -26.34
N SER A 162 -29.78 -21.09 -25.76
CA SER A 162 -29.07 -21.74 -24.66
C SER A 162 -27.73 -22.34 -25.10
N GLU A 163 -27.49 -22.57 -26.40
CA GLU A 163 -26.27 -23.20 -26.95
C GLU A 163 -25.52 -22.26 -27.92
N SER A 164 -25.48 -20.96 -27.59
CA SER A 164 -24.87 -19.92 -28.42
C SER A 164 -23.35 -19.80 -28.23
N ALA A 165 -22.69 -19.06 -29.13
CA ALA A 165 -21.24 -18.83 -29.08
C ALA A 165 -20.76 -18.15 -27.77
N TYR A 166 -21.63 -17.45 -27.04
CA TYR A 166 -21.28 -16.90 -25.71
C TYR A 166 -20.91 -17.97 -24.68
N LYS A 167 -21.40 -19.19 -24.86
CA LYS A 167 -21.00 -20.33 -24.02
C LYS A 167 -19.53 -20.69 -24.17
N LEU A 168 -18.85 -20.18 -25.21
CA LEU A 168 -17.42 -20.35 -25.39
C LEU A 168 -16.59 -19.56 -24.37
N LEU A 169 -17.17 -18.54 -23.73
CA LEU A 169 -16.48 -17.74 -22.70
C LEU A 169 -16.54 -18.37 -21.30
N LEU A 170 -17.22 -19.52 -21.15
CA LEU A 170 -17.34 -20.21 -19.87
C LEU A 170 -16.07 -20.98 -19.51
N SER A 171 -15.73 -20.95 -18.22
CA SER A 171 -14.65 -21.75 -17.66
C SER A 171 -14.96 -23.26 -17.72
N LYS A 172 -13.91 -24.08 -17.57
CA LYS A 172 -14.03 -25.54 -17.42
C LYS A 172 -14.94 -25.94 -16.25
N ASP A 173 -15.01 -25.15 -15.19
CA ASP A 173 -15.83 -25.48 -14.04
C ASP A 173 -17.31 -25.16 -14.27
N GLU A 174 -17.63 -24.08 -14.98
CA GLU A 174 -19.01 -23.68 -15.28
C GLU A 174 -19.72 -24.58 -16.30
N ILE A 175 -18.95 -25.30 -17.12
CA ILE A 175 -19.49 -26.28 -18.08
C ILE A 175 -19.74 -27.66 -17.44
N LYS A 176 -19.12 -27.98 -16.29
CA LYS A 176 -19.21 -29.31 -15.67
C LYS A 176 -20.68 -29.67 -15.42
N ASN A 177 -21.10 -30.81 -15.96
CA ASN A 177 -22.43 -31.40 -15.80
C ASN A 177 -23.60 -30.64 -16.45
N ASN A 178 -23.37 -29.63 -17.29
CA ASN A 178 -24.43 -28.96 -18.04
C ASN A 178 -24.18 -29.02 -19.55
N LYS A 179 -24.86 -29.97 -20.21
CA LYS A 179 -24.70 -30.20 -21.66
C LYS A 179 -25.16 -29.03 -22.52
N SER A 180 -25.95 -28.09 -22.00
CA SER A 180 -26.37 -26.89 -22.72
C SER A 180 -25.34 -25.76 -22.67
N ASN A 181 -24.32 -25.82 -21.80
CA ASN A 181 -23.25 -24.82 -21.75
C ASN A 181 -22.19 -25.07 -22.84
N LYS A 182 -22.63 -25.12 -24.11
CA LYS A 182 -21.80 -25.26 -25.30
C LYS A 182 -22.21 -24.28 -26.38
N TRP A 183 -21.32 -24.02 -27.33
CA TRP A 183 -21.73 -23.58 -28.66
C TRP A 183 -22.08 -24.82 -29.48
N CYS A 184 -23.28 -24.82 -30.07
CA CYS A 184 -23.74 -25.89 -30.94
C CYS A 184 -24.26 -25.31 -32.26
N TYR A 185 -23.81 -25.88 -33.38
CA TYR A 185 -24.19 -25.41 -34.71
C TYR A 185 -24.44 -26.55 -35.68
N LYS A 186 -25.50 -26.42 -36.48
CA LYS A 186 -25.90 -27.36 -37.53
C LYS A 186 -25.87 -26.66 -38.89
N GLY A 187 -24.73 -26.73 -39.55
CA GLY A 187 -24.53 -26.17 -40.89
C GLY A 187 -23.14 -26.50 -41.41
N ASP A 188 -22.90 -26.16 -42.67
CA ASP A 188 -21.59 -26.33 -43.29
C ASP A 188 -20.73 -25.09 -43.02
N ASN A 189 -19.40 -25.28 -42.94
CA ASN A 189 -18.41 -24.22 -42.65
C ASN A 189 -18.63 -23.46 -41.33
N PRO A 190 -18.54 -24.14 -40.17
CA PRO A 190 -18.70 -23.48 -38.87
C PRO A 190 -17.55 -22.51 -38.57
N TRP A 191 -17.87 -21.37 -37.96
CA TRP A 191 -16.87 -20.41 -37.49
C TRP A 191 -17.39 -19.52 -36.35
N VAL A 192 -16.47 -19.01 -35.52
CA VAL A 192 -16.72 -17.97 -34.51
C VAL A 192 -15.62 -16.92 -34.60
N ILE A 193 -15.99 -15.65 -34.53
CA ILE A 193 -15.08 -14.52 -34.40
C ILE A 193 -15.19 -13.96 -32.99
N PHE A 194 -14.06 -13.89 -32.32
CA PHE A 194 -13.89 -13.23 -31.03
C PHE A 194 -13.34 -11.82 -31.24
N SER A 195 -13.75 -10.89 -30.39
CA SER A 195 -13.23 -9.52 -30.31
C SER A 195 -12.50 -9.31 -28.98
N LEU A 196 -11.51 -8.41 -29.00
CA LEU A 196 -10.71 -7.97 -27.85
C LEU A 196 -10.84 -6.45 -27.71
N PRO A 197 -11.01 -5.86 -26.52
CA PRO A 197 -11.22 -4.41 -26.36
C PRO A 197 -9.98 -3.55 -26.67
N ALA A 198 -8.85 -4.18 -26.94
CA ALA A 198 -7.54 -3.58 -27.19
C ALA A 198 -6.70 -4.53 -28.06
N ILE A 199 -5.46 -4.15 -28.37
CA ILE A 199 -4.51 -5.09 -29.00
C ILE A 199 -3.90 -5.95 -27.90
N TYR A 200 -3.99 -7.27 -28.09
CA TYR A 200 -3.35 -8.26 -27.21
C TYR A 200 -2.36 -9.10 -28.00
N SER A 201 -1.31 -9.58 -27.32
CA SER A 201 -0.36 -10.55 -27.84
C SER A 201 -0.80 -11.96 -27.42
N ILE A 202 -1.34 -12.72 -28.36
CA ILE A 202 -1.88 -14.08 -28.18
C ILE A 202 -0.77 -15.11 -28.34
N ASN A 203 -0.68 -16.06 -27.40
CA ASN A 203 0.41 -17.05 -27.37
C ASN A 203 -0.06 -18.52 -27.27
N LYS A 204 -1.35 -18.74 -26.98
CA LYS A 204 -1.93 -20.08 -26.87
C LYS A 204 -3.43 -20.03 -27.09
N PHE A 205 -3.96 -21.06 -27.74
CA PHE A 205 -5.38 -21.25 -27.99
C PHE A 205 -5.75 -22.70 -27.65
N GLY A 206 -6.87 -22.90 -26.98
CA GLY A 206 -7.39 -24.22 -26.70
C GLY A 206 -8.91 -24.24 -26.59
N PHE A 207 -9.49 -25.42 -26.64
CA PHE A 207 -10.93 -25.60 -26.49
C PHE A 207 -11.27 -27.04 -26.10
N ARG A 208 -12.49 -27.22 -25.59
CA ARG A 208 -13.02 -28.54 -25.23
C ARG A 208 -14.10 -28.94 -26.23
N ASP A 209 -14.01 -30.15 -26.73
CA ASP A 209 -14.80 -30.65 -27.84
C ASP A 209 -16.01 -31.47 -27.34
N GLY A 210 -16.88 -31.90 -28.26
CA GLY A 210 -18.17 -32.52 -27.95
C GLY A 210 -18.07 -33.72 -27.00
N ARG A 211 -17.08 -34.60 -27.20
CA ARG A 211 -16.89 -35.80 -26.35
C ARG A 211 -16.36 -35.50 -24.95
N THR A 212 -15.99 -34.25 -24.66
CA THR A 212 -15.69 -33.83 -23.28
C THR A 212 -16.87 -34.07 -22.34
N LEU A 213 -18.11 -33.93 -22.84
CA LEU A 213 -19.32 -34.07 -22.02
C LEU A 213 -20.44 -34.90 -22.67
N GLU A 214 -20.40 -35.17 -23.97
CA GLU A 214 -21.40 -35.98 -24.66
C GLU A 214 -20.84 -37.36 -25.06
N THR A 215 -21.58 -38.43 -24.73
CA THR A 215 -21.13 -39.83 -24.87
C THR A 215 -21.93 -40.63 -25.90
N GLY A 216 -22.73 -39.96 -26.75
CA GLY A 216 -23.50 -40.62 -27.81
C GLY A 216 -22.61 -41.14 -28.92
N ASN A 217 -22.96 -42.27 -29.55
CA ASN A 217 -22.19 -42.87 -30.64
C ASN A 217 -22.14 -41.98 -31.90
N GLU A 218 -23.11 -41.08 -32.01
CA GLU A 218 -23.25 -40.06 -33.05
C GLU A 218 -22.38 -38.82 -32.82
N VAL A 219 -21.81 -38.64 -31.62
CA VAL A 219 -21.00 -37.48 -31.26
C VAL A 219 -19.56 -37.71 -31.69
N CYS A 220 -19.04 -36.84 -32.55
CA CYS A 220 -17.64 -36.84 -32.95
C CYS A 220 -16.97 -35.54 -32.51
N ASN A 221 -15.73 -35.67 -32.05
CA ASN A 221 -14.85 -34.50 -31.92
C ASN A 221 -14.45 -34.01 -33.30
N ILE A 222 -14.13 -32.73 -33.42
CA ILE A 222 -13.71 -32.16 -34.70
C ILE A 222 -12.35 -32.72 -35.11
N PRO A 223 -12.18 -33.22 -36.35
CA PRO A 223 -10.91 -33.79 -36.82
C PRO A 223 -9.88 -32.74 -37.23
N GLU A 224 -10.31 -31.52 -37.51
CA GLU A 224 -9.47 -30.43 -38.02
C GLU A 224 -10.01 -29.09 -37.54
N TYR A 225 -9.11 -28.12 -37.32
CA TYR A 225 -9.49 -26.73 -37.07
C TYR A 225 -8.40 -25.75 -37.49
N LYS A 226 -8.83 -24.52 -37.73
CA LYS A 226 -7.96 -23.39 -38.01
C LYS A 226 -8.24 -22.22 -37.08
N VAL A 227 -7.21 -21.45 -36.77
CA VAL A 227 -7.32 -20.18 -36.04
C VAL A 227 -6.61 -19.10 -36.82
N TYR A 228 -7.29 -17.98 -36.98
CA TYR A 228 -6.77 -16.78 -37.63
C TYR A 228 -6.82 -15.60 -36.66
N VAL A 229 -5.93 -14.63 -36.86
CA VAL A 229 -5.92 -13.37 -36.12
C VAL A 229 -5.91 -12.18 -37.07
N SER A 230 -6.39 -11.04 -36.60
CA SER A 230 -6.32 -9.76 -37.30
C SER A 230 -6.21 -8.63 -36.29
N THR A 231 -5.43 -7.58 -36.61
CA THR A 231 -5.32 -6.35 -35.80
C THR A 231 -6.16 -5.20 -36.32
N ILE A 232 -6.73 -5.32 -37.52
CA ILE A 232 -7.36 -4.22 -38.27
C ILE A 232 -8.88 -4.38 -38.47
N GLY A 233 -9.35 -5.61 -38.71
CA GLY A 233 -10.73 -5.83 -39.13
C GLY A 233 -11.06 -7.30 -39.39
N THR A 234 -12.30 -7.56 -39.80
CA THR A 234 -12.80 -8.92 -40.03
C THR A 234 -13.03 -9.26 -41.50
N ASN A 235 -12.56 -8.43 -42.44
CA ASN A 235 -12.67 -8.72 -43.87
C ASN A 235 -11.79 -9.92 -44.25
N GLU A 236 -12.12 -10.59 -45.34
CA GLU A 236 -11.45 -11.85 -45.70
C GLU A 236 -9.94 -11.70 -45.91
N GLY A 237 -9.47 -10.54 -46.39
CA GLY A 237 -8.05 -10.24 -46.58
C GLY A 237 -7.29 -9.83 -45.31
N ASP A 238 -7.98 -9.58 -44.19
CA ASP A 238 -7.35 -9.10 -42.96
C ASP A 238 -6.78 -10.25 -42.10
N TRP A 239 -7.21 -11.49 -42.39
CA TRP A 239 -6.91 -12.66 -41.56
C TRP A 239 -5.52 -13.22 -41.82
N THR A 240 -4.75 -13.43 -40.75
CA THR A 240 -3.52 -14.20 -40.75
C THR A 240 -3.75 -15.55 -40.08
N GLU A 241 -3.50 -16.65 -40.78
CA GLU A 241 -3.57 -18.00 -40.20
C GLU A 241 -2.42 -18.22 -39.22
N VAL A 242 -2.73 -18.63 -37.99
CA VAL A 242 -1.73 -18.86 -36.93
C VAL A 242 -1.73 -20.28 -36.39
N ILE A 243 -2.84 -21.02 -36.58
CA ILE A 243 -2.96 -22.44 -36.24
C ILE A 243 -3.72 -23.15 -37.34
N HIS A 244 -3.19 -24.30 -37.78
CA HIS A 244 -3.90 -25.27 -38.59
C HIS A 244 -3.52 -26.68 -38.10
N GLU A 245 -4.47 -27.37 -37.45
CA GLU A 245 -4.27 -28.73 -36.95
C GLU A 245 -5.21 -29.68 -37.65
N THR A 246 -4.71 -30.87 -38.01
CA THR A 246 -5.45 -31.95 -38.67
C THR A 246 -5.26 -33.26 -37.91
N ASN A 247 -6.16 -34.22 -38.11
CA ASN A 247 -6.13 -35.53 -37.45
C ASN A 247 -6.20 -35.46 -35.91
N VAL A 248 -6.98 -34.54 -35.37
CA VAL A 248 -7.14 -34.31 -33.91
C VAL A 248 -8.49 -34.80 -33.36
N GLY A 249 -9.22 -35.60 -34.14
CA GLY A 249 -10.57 -36.09 -33.78
C GLY A 249 -10.60 -37.11 -32.63
N ASP A 250 -9.44 -37.59 -32.18
CA ASP A 250 -9.27 -38.47 -31.02
C ASP A 250 -9.12 -37.70 -29.69
N GLN A 251 -8.92 -36.38 -29.74
CA GLN A 251 -8.68 -35.54 -28.58
C GLN A 251 -9.95 -34.83 -28.10
N ASP A 252 -10.34 -35.03 -26.84
CA ASP A 252 -11.50 -34.34 -26.24
C ASP A 252 -11.19 -32.87 -25.91
N THR A 253 -9.92 -32.56 -25.63
CA THR A 253 -9.45 -31.19 -25.40
C THR A 253 -8.26 -30.94 -26.30
N LYS A 254 -8.28 -29.82 -27.02
CA LYS A 254 -7.25 -29.45 -27.99
C LYS A 254 -6.60 -28.15 -27.52
N VAL A 255 -5.27 -28.13 -27.50
CA VAL A 255 -4.48 -26.99 -27.04
C VAL A 255 -3.27 -26.82 -27.93
N LYS A 256 -3.04 -25.60 -28.41
CA LYS A 256 -1.88 -25.26 -29.23
C LYS A 256 -1.23 -23.98 -28.71
N ARG A 257 0.10 -24.04 -28.50
CA ARG A 257 0.93 -22.86 -28.28
C ARG A 257 1.44 -22.34 -29.62
N ILE A 258 1.55 -21.03 -29.75
CA ILE A 258 2.06 -20.31 -30.91
C ILE A 258 3.11 -19.29 -30.47
N ALA A 259 3.93 -18.82 -31.41
CA ALA A 259 4.73 -17.63 -31.15
C ALA A 259 3.78 -16.44 -30.85
N PRO A 260 4.12 -15.57 -29.88
CA PRO A 260 3.28 -14.43 -29.54
C PRO A 260 2.94 -13.59 -30.78
N VAL A 261 1.64 -13.36 -31.02
CA VAL A 261 1.12 -12.63 -32.18
C VAL A 261 0.06 -11.62 -31.76
N GLU A 262 0.15 -10.41 -32.29
CA GLU A 262 -0.83 -9.37 -31.98
C GLU A 262 -2.20 -9.67 -32.63
N ALA A 263 -3.26 -9.45 -31.87
CA ALA A 263 -4.64 -9.63 -32.34
C ALA A 263 -5.57 -8.58 -31.72
N ARG A 264 -6.54 -8.16 -32.53
CA ARG A 264 -7.80 -7.48 -32.15
C ARG A 264 -9.00 -8.41 -32.31
N TYR A 265 -8.94 -9.25 -33.34
CA TYR A 265 -9.93 -10.25 -33.65
C TYR A 265 -9.28 -11.62 -33.79
N ILE A 266 -10.00 -12.66 -33.38
CA ILE A 266 -9.57 -14.06 -33.50
C ILE A 266 -10.70 -14.84 -34.16
N LYS A 267 -10.44 -15.51 -35.28
CA LYS A 267 -11.42 -16.35 -35.98
C LYS A 267 -11.08 -17.82 -35.80
N PHE A 268 -11.99 -18.55 -35.16
CA PHE A 268 -11.92 -20.00 -34.99
C PHE A 268 -12.79 -20.68 -36.04
N VAL A 269 -12.20 -21.58 -36.83
CA VAL A 269 -12.86 -22.31 -37.92
C VAL A 269 -12.68 -23.80 -37.71
N PRO A 270 -13.58 -24.46 -36.94
CA PRO A 270 -13.58 -25.91 -36.83
C PRO A 270 -14.09 -26.57 -38.12
N VAL A 271 -13.60 -27.77 -38.41
CA VAL A 271 -14.10 -28.61 -39.50
C VAL A 271 -14.92 -29.74 -38.89
N ARG A 272 -16.18 -29.86 -39.28
CA ARG A 272 -17.10 -30.90 -38.78
C ARG A 272 -16.66 -32.28 -39.27
N ASP A 273 -16.74 -33.29 -38.40
CA ASP A 273 -16.57 -34.69 -38.83
C ASP A 273 -17.72 -35.10 -39.76
N ALA A 274 -17.45 -35.86 -40.82
CA ALA A 274 -18.47 -36.30 -41.76
C ALA A 274 -19.58 -37.18 -41.12
N LYS A 275 -19.31 -37.78 -39.96
CA LYS A 275 -20.26 -38.65 -39.23
C LYS A 275 -21.17 -37.89 -38.28
N ASP A 276 -20.84 -36.65 -37.94
CA ASP A 276 -21.62 -35.82 -37.00
C ASP A 276 -22.21 -34.63 -37.76
N GLN A 277 -23.50 -34.34 -37.54
CA GLN A 277 -24.16 -33.21 -38.20
C GLN A 277 -23.94 -31.88 -37.47
N TYR A 278 -23.36 -31.91 -36.27
CA TYR A 278 -23.18 -30.74 -35.42
C TYR A 278 -21.72 -30.52 -35.05
N VAL A 279 -21.37 -29.25 -34.84
CA VAL A 279 -20.18 -28.87 -34.05
C VAL A 279 -20.65 -28.58 -32.63
N ARG A 280 -19.93 -29.11 -31.63
CA ARG A 280 -20.21 -28.92 -30.20
C ARG A 280 -18.93 -28.53 -29.48
N ILE A 281 -18.84 -27.29 -29.01
CA ILE A 281 -17.63 -26.77 -28.36
C ILE A 281 -17.99 -26.24 -26.98
N TYR A 282 -17.32 -26.76 -25.96
CA TYR A 282 -17.54 -26.48 -24.55
C TYR A 282 -16.48 -25.51 -24.01
N GLY A 283 -16.56 -24.23 -24.37
CA GLY A 283 -15.57 -23.25 -23.92
C GLY A 283 -14.31 -23.23 -24.80
N VAL A 284 -13.74 -22.03 -24.92
CA VAL A 284 -12.49 -21.74 -25.62
C VAL A 284 -11.58 -20.99 -24.65
N ASP A 285 -10.34 -21.44 -24.55
CA ASP A 285 -9.27 -20.82 -23.77
C ASP A 285 -8.34 -20.04 -24.71
N ILE A 286 -8.36 -18.72 -24.61
CA ILE A 286 -7.46 -17.82 -25.33
C ILE A 286 -6.50 -17.24 -24.32
N TYR A 287 -5.21 -17.38 -24.59
CA TYR A 287 -4.16 -16.86 -23.73
C TYR A 287 -3.40 -15.73 -24.40
N GLY A 288 -3.21 -14.62 -23.69
CA GLY A 288 -2.42 -13.50 -24.15
C GLY A 288 -2.23 -12.40 -23.11
N SER A 289 -1.51 -11.36 -23.50
CA SER A 289 -1.21 -10.19 -22.66
C SER A 289 -1.56 -8.90 -23.39
N TYR A 290 -1.96 -7.87 -22.62
CA TYR A 290 -2.27 -6.55 -23.16
C TYR A 290 -1.04 -5.91 -23.83
N VAL A 291 -1.23 -5.26 -24.97
CA VAL A 291 -0.15 -4.54 -25.68
C VAL A 291 -0.41 -3.03 -25.67
N ARG A 292 -1.55 -2.59 -26.22
CA ARG A 292 -1.89 -1.16 -26.40
C ARG A 292 -3.38 -0.96 -26.63
N PRO A 293 -3.96 0.22 -26.34
CA PRO A 293 -5.39 0.47 -26.56
C PRO A 293 -5.69 0.64 -28.06
N LEU A 294 -6.97 0.58 -28.44
CA LEU A 294 -7.42 0.91 -29.81
C LEU A 294 -7.40 2.41 -30.05
N ASN A 295 -7.76 3.17 -29.02
CA ASN A 295 -7.72 4.61 -28.98
C ASN A 295 -7.22 5.02 -27.59
N GLU A 296 -6.17 5.83 -27.52
CA GLU A 296 -5.58 6.28 -26.25
C GLU A 296 -6.48 7.25 -25.48
N GLU A 297 -7.43 7.91 -26.17
CA GLU A 297 -8.37 8.84 -25.56
C GLU A 297 -9.56 8.12 -24.89
N ILE A 298 -9.88 6.88 -25.27
CA ILE A 298 -11.03 6.14 -24.72
C ILE A 298 -10.56 5.22 -23.59
N VAL A 299 -10.96 5.54 -22.37
CA VAL A 299 -10.49 4.88 -21.15
C VAL A 299 -11.45 3.78 -20.66
N SER A 300 -12.67 3.70 -21.18
CA SER A 300 -13.68 2.71 -20.77
C SER A 300 -13.49 1.31 -21.35
N THR A 301 -12.69 1.14 -22.41
CA THR A 301 -12.53 -0.16 -23.09
C THR A 301 -11.85 -1.21 -22.20
N GLY A 302 -12.43 -2.41 -22.18
CA GLY A 302 -11.95 -3.57 -21.43
C GLY A 302 -11.99 -3.39 -19.90
N LYS A 303 -12.74 -2.41 -19.41
CA LYS A 303 -12.91 -2.12 -17.98
C LYS A 303 -13.95 -3.01 -17.33
N SER A 304 -14.02 -2.94 -16.01
CA SER A 304 -14.76 -3.89 -15.19
C SER A 304 -16.16 -3.37 -14.86
N ILE A 305 -17.14 -4.26 -14.96
CA ILE A 305 -18.51 -4.00 -14.49
C ILE A 305 -18.61 -4.38 -13.01
N VAL A 306 -18.94 -3.41 -12.16
CA VAL A 306 -19.12 -3.65 -10.72
C VAL A 306 -20.51 -4.22 -10.47
N ASP A 307 -21.54 -3.50 -10.93
CA ASP A 307 -22.93 -3.90 -10.78
C ASP A 307 -23.83 -3.22 -11.82
N TYR A 308 -25.05 -3.72 -11.99
CA TYR A 308 -26.03 -3.16 -12.91
C TYR A 308 -27.46 -3.59 -12.57
N HIS A 309 -28.46 -2.83 -13.05
CA HIS A 309 -29.86 -3.05 -12.69
C HIS A 309 -30.48 -4.34 -13.27
N ASN A 310 -30.26 -4.62 -14.57
CA ASN A 310 -30.86 -5.74 -15.29
C ASN A 310 -30.19 -6.02 -16.65
N SER A 311 -30.47 -7.18 -17.23
CA SER A 311 -30.13 -7.55 -18.62
C SER A 311 -31.21 -8.45 -19.20
N TRP A 312 -31.44 -8.37 -20.52
CA TRP A 312 -32.44 -9.18 -21.22
C TRP A 312 -32.05 -10.65 -21.29
N SER A 313 -30.76 -10.92 -21.48
CA SER A 313 -30.20 -12.26 -21.51
C SER A 313 -28.74 -12.26 -21.06
N ASN A 314 -28.19 -13.45 -20.82
CA ASN A 314 -26.77 -13.66 -20.54
C ASN A 314 -25.82 -13.27 -21.69
N ARG A 315 -26.37 -12.91 -22.86
CA ARG A 315 -25.60 -12.40 -24.01
C ARG A 315 -25.63 -10.90 -24.10
N GLU A 316 -26.63 -10.25 -23.53
CA GLU A 316 -26.96 -8.84 -23.73
C GLU A 316 -26.74 -8.05 -22.43
N THR A 317 -25.50 -8.14 -21.93
CA THR A 317 -25.09 -7.60 -20.62
C THR A 317 -24.27 -6.32 -20.78
N PRO A 318 -24.10 -5.50 -19.72
CA PRO A 318 -23.32 -4.27 -19.79
C PRO A 318 -21.86 -4.46 -20.20
N ALA A 319 -21.28 -5.65 -20.01
CA ALA A 319 -19.92 -5.93 -20.47
C ALA A 319 -19.72 -5.70 -21.99
N ASN A 320 -20.80 -5.75 -22.78
CA ASN A 320 -20.71 -5.48 -24.22
C ASN A 320 -20.52 -3.99 -24.55
N ILE A 321 -20.86 -3.06 -23.64
CA ILE A 321 -20.74 -1.62 -23.91
C ILE A 321 -19.33 -1.08 -23.71
N LEU A 322 -18.38 -1.93 -23.33
CA LEU A 322 -16.98 -1.62 -23.05
C LEU A 322 -16.02 -2.40 -23.95
N ASP A 323 -16.52 -3.02 -25.02
CA ASP A 323 -15.76 -3.97 -25.84
C ASP A 323 -15.08 -3.31 -27.06
N GLY A 324 -15.32 -2.01 -27.27
CA GLY A 324 -14.72 -1.22 -28.33
C GLY A 324 -15.15 -1.64 -29.74
N ASN A 325 -16.35 -2.21 -29.91
CA ASN A 325 -16.93 -2.62 -31.21
C ASN A 325 -18.05 -1.67 -31.67
N TYR A 326 -17.76 -0.36 -31.73
CA TYR A 326 -18.75 0.66 -32.13
C TYR A 326 -19.15 0.63 -33.63
N GLU A 327 -18.32 0.08 -34.52
CA GLU A 327 -18.56 0.06 -35.97
C GLU A 327 -19.39 -1.11 -36.50
N ALA A 328 -19.75 -2.09 -35.67
CA ALA A 328 -20.50 -3.23 -36.18
C ALA A 328 -21.89 -2.78 -36.69
N THR A 329 -22.19 -3.08 -37.95
CA THR A 329 -23.47 -2.79 -38.63
C THR A 329 -24.07 -4.08 -39.15
N GLU A 330 -25.31 -4.38 -38.75
CA GLU A 330 -26.25 -5.42 -39.22
C GLU A 330 -25.73 -6.84 -39.58
N GLY A 331 -26.17 -7.83 -38.79
CA GLY A 331 -26.04 -9.28 -39.02
C GLY A 331 -26.59 -10.05 -37.81
N GLN A 332 -27.08 -11.29 -37.96
CA GLN A 332 -27.90 -11.99 -36.95
C GLN A 332 -27.26 -12.21 -35.56
N ASP A 333 -25.94 -12.02 -35.41
CA ASP A 333 -25.22 -12.04 -34.12
C ASP A 333 -24.25 -10.83 -33.97
N ALA A 334 -24.34 -9.83 -34.85
CA ALA A 334 -23.54 -8.60 -34.81
C ALA A 334 -24.30 -7.51 -34.04
N ASN A 335 -23.71 -7.03 -32.94
CA ASN A 335 -24.22 -6.11 -31.91
C ASN A 335 -25.12 -6.74 -30.86
N ASN A 336 -24.56 -7.61 -30.01
CA ASN A 336 -25.17 -7.99 -28.73
C ASN A 336 -25.11 -6.78 -27.79
N PRO A 337 -26.14 -5.90 -27.75
CA PRO A 337 -26.06 -4.70 -26.95
C PRO A 337 -26.20 -5.09 -25.47
N TRP A 338 -25.96 -4.17 -24.57
CA TRP A 338 -26.65 -4.24 -23.30
C TRP A 338 -28.12 -3.93 -23.53
N ALA A 339 -29.00 -4.90 -23.26
CA ALA A 339 -30.43 -4.75 -23.48
C ALA A 339 -31.23 -4.94 -22.19
N PHE A 340 -32.29 -4.15 -22.00
CA PHE A 340 -33.21 -4.29 -20.88
C PHE A 340 -34.57 -3.68 -21.21
N ALA A 341 -35.65 -4.28 -20.68
CA ALA A 341 -37.00 -3.83 -20.95
C ALA A 341 -37.35 -2.59 -20.11
N LYS A 342 -37.97 -1.59 -20.74
CA LYS A 342 -38.56 -0.47 -20.02
C LYS A 342 -39.61 -0.96 -19.02
N LYS A 343 -39.51 -0.49 -17.79
CA LYS A 343 -40.57 -0.58 -16.77
C LYS A 343 -40.88 0.82 -16.26
N ALA A 344 -42.14 1.08 -15.93
CA ALA A 344 -42.54 2.36 -15.34
C ALA A 344 -41.74 2.60 -14.06
N ASP A 345 -41.21 3.82 -13.90
CA ASP A 345 -40.47 4.27 -12.73
C ASP A 345 -39.20 3.46 -12.39
N VAL A 346 -38.60 2.78 -13.37
CA VAL A 346 -37.34 2.02 -13.19
C VAL A 346 -36.25 2.55 -14.12
N ASN A 347 -35.19 3.08 -13.53
CA ASN A 347 -34.00 3.52 -14.25
C ASN A 347 -33.14 2.32 -14.65
N GLY A 348 -32.59 2.37 -15.87
CA GLY A 348 -31.56 1.44 -16.29
C GLY A 348 -30.20 1.97 -15.89
N TRP A 349 -29.41 1.26 -15.10
CA TRP A 349 -28.08 1.73 -14.69
C TRP A 349 -27.01 0.63 -14.71
N VAL A 350 -25.75 1.06 -14.81
CA VAL A 350 -24.54 0.25 -14.70
C VAL A 350 -23.44 1.04 -13.99
N VAL A 351 -22.69 0.38 -13.12
CA VAL A 351 -21.50 0.91 -12.45
C VAL A 351 -20.25 0.29 -13.08
N ILE A 352 -19.35 1.17 -13.53
CA ILE A 352 -18.10 0.84 -14.22
C ILE A 352 -16.94 1.21 -13.30
N ASP A 353 -16.02 0.27 -13.05
CA ASP A 353 -14.72 0.54 -12.45
C ASP A 353 -13.69 0.71 -13.57
N LEU A 354 -13.17 1.93 -13.75
CA LEU A 354 -12.08 2.24 -14.69
C LEU A 354 -10.73 1.65 -14.24
N GLU A 355 -10.68 1.01 -13.08
CA GLU A 355 -9.56 0.30 -12.45
C GLU A 355 -8.45 1.21 -11.91
N LYS A 356 -8.43 2.47 -12.33
CA LYS A 356 -7.61 3.57 -11.82
C LYS A 356 -8.31 4.90 -12.05
N GLU A 357 -7.79 5.97 -11.49
CA GLU A 357 -8.31 7.31 -11.74
C GLU A 357 -7.93 7.84 -13.13
N TYR A 358 -8.89 8.50 -13.78
CA TYR A 358 -8.70 9.21 -15.04
C TYR A 358 -9.23 10.64 -14.90
N GLU A 359 -8.56 11.57 -15.58
CA GLU A 359 -9.10 12.89 -15.88
C GLU A 359 -10.04 12.76 -17.08
N ILE A 360 -11.34 12.82 -16.82
CA ILE A 360 -12.41 12.57 -17.78
C ILE A 360 -12.86 13.89 -18.40
N SER A 361 -13.06 13.86 -19.71
CA SER A 361 -13.30 15.03 -20.56
C SER A 361 -14.64 15.01 -21.25
N ASN A 362 -15.12 13.85 -21.68
CA ASN A 362 -16.43 13.68 -22.32
C ASN A 362 -16.85 12.21 -22.34
N PHE A 363 -18.06 11.96 -22.81
CA PHE A 363 -18.68 10.66 -22.96
C PHE A 363 -19.29 10.53 -24.35
N ALA A 364 -19.46 9.29 -24.81
CA ALA A 364 -20.38 9.01 -25.91
C ALA A 364 -21.16 7.73 -25.63
N LEU A 365 -22.48 7.82 -25.76
CA LEU A 365 -23.37 6.66 -25.71
C LEU A 365 -23.87 6.35 -27.11
N ILE A 366 -23.77 5.09 -27.52
CA ILE A 366 -24.25 4.62 -28.82
C ILE A 366 -25.38 3.62 -28.58
N ASP A 367 -26.58 3.89 -29.09
CA ASP A 367 -27.71 2.95 -29.03
C ASP A 367 -27.89 2.16 -30.35
N SER A 368 -28.83 1.21 -30.39
CA SER A 368 -29.05 0.35 -31.56
C SER A 368 -30.01 0.93 -32.60
N GLU A 369 -31.02 1.71 -32.19
CA GLU A 369 -32.18 1.99 -33.04
C GLU A 369 -32.85 3.36 -32.76
N GLU A 370 -32.11 4.41 -32.37
CA GLU A 370 -32.72 5.76 -32.14
C GLU A 370 -33.76 5.76 -31.00
N TRP A 371 -33.49 5.03 -29.91
CA TRP A 371 -34.48 4.70 -28.88
C TRP A 371 -34.29 5.40 -27.55
N LEU A 372 -33.08 5.88 -27.26
CA LEU A 372 -32.82 6.64 -26.04
C LEU A 372 -32.90 8.14 -26.33
N THR A 373 -33.44 8.92 -25.40
CA THR A 373 -33.53 10.39 -25.54
C THR A 373 -32.65 11.15 -24.56
N GLY A 374 -31.89 10.44 -23.72
CA GLY A 374 -31.01 11.03 -22.72
C GLY A 374 -30.30 10.00 -21.87
N TYR A 375 -29.31 10.47 -21.11
CA TYR A 375 -28.63 9.70 -20.08
C TYR A 375 -27.99 10.63 -19.06
N LYS A 376 -27.70 10.06 -17.88
CA LYS A 376 -26.96 10.72 -16.80
C LYS A 376 -25.69 9.96 -16.52
N VAL A 377 -24.65 10.67 -16.11
CA VAL A 377 -23.42 10.08 -15.60
C VAL A 377 -23.16 10.65 -14.22
N TYR A 378 -22.94 9.75 -13.27
CA TYR A 378 -22.45 10.08 -11.94
C TYR A 378 -21.03 9.58 -11.78
N ALA A 379 -20.22 10.33 -11.04
CA ALA A 379 -18.85 10.00 -10.73
C ALA A 379 -18.66 9.76 -9.23
N CYS A 380 -17.79 8.83 -8.89
CA CYS A 380 -17.32 8.66 -7.53
C CYS A 380 -15.84 8.26 -7.53
N SER A 381 -15.13 8.58 -6.45
CA SER A 381 -13.73 8.14 -6.26
C SER A 381 -13.65 6.68 -5.82
N PHE A 382 -14.77 6.11 -5.33
CA PHE A 382 -14.90 4.74 -4.86
C PHE A 382 -16.30 4.18 -5.19
N ALA A 383 -16.52 2.87 -5.07
CA ALA A 383 -17.85 2.27 -5.21
C ALA A 383 -18.65 2.47 -3.92
N GLY A 384 -19.08 3.72 -3.68
CA GLY A 384 -19.81 4.15 -2.49
C GLY A 384 -21.31 3.86 -2.51
N THR A 385 -22.00 4.35 -1.48
CA THR A 385 -23.46 4.34 -1.39
C THR A 385 -24.09 5.35 -2.35
N ASP A 386 -25.41 5.30 -2.57
CA ASP A 386 -26.09 6.23 -3.50
C ASP A 386 -25.85 7.72 -3.18
N GLU A 387 -25.53 8.06 -1.92
CA GLU A 387 -25.25 9.44 -1.48
C GLU A 387 -23.85 9.94 -1.90
N ASP A 388 -22.92 9.05 -2.23
CA ASP A 388 -21.52 9.37 -2.57
C ASP A 388 -21.34 9.74 -4.06
N TRP A 389 -22.38 9.59 -4.87
CA TRP A 389 -22.34 9.79 -6.31
C TRP A 389 -22.59 11.26 -6.69
N GLU A 390 -21.61 11.91 -7.31
CA GLU A 390 -21.76 13.27 -7.85
C GLU A 390 -22.31 13.20 -9.28
N LEU A 391 -23.43 13.88 -9.55
CA LEU A 391 -23.93 14.04 -10.91
C LEU A 391 -22.98 14.94 -11.71
N VAL A 392 -22.30 14.38 -12.72
CA VAL A 392 -21.32 15.11 -13.54
C VAL A 392 -21.84 15.43 -14.95
N PHE A 393 -22.89 14.74 -15.39
CA PHE A 393 -23.51 14.98 -16.68
C PHE A 393 -24.99 14.56 -16.67
N ASP A 394 -25.85 15.40 -17.23
CA ASP A 394 -27.28 15.14 -17.47
C ASP A 394 -27.65 15.70 -18.84
N GLY A 395 -27.86 14.82 -19.82
CA GLY A 395 -28.02 15.19 -21.22
C GLY A 395 -29.30 14.64 -21.83
N THR A 396 -29.94 15.46 -22.66
CA THR A 396 -31.05 15.05 -23.54
C THR A 396 -30.67 15.27 -25.00
N PHE A 397 -31.15 14.39 -25.87
CA PHE A 397 -30.76 14.31 -27.27
C PHE A 397 -31.98 14.13 -28.17
N ASP A 398 -31.85 14.56 -29.42
CA ASP A 398 -32.85 14.27 -30.45
C ASP A 398 -32.99 12.76 -30.63
N THR A 399 -34.23 12.28 -30.79
CA THR A 399 -34.52 10.86 -30.97
C THR A 399 -33.77 10.24 -32.14
N SER A 400 -33.50 11.01 -33.21
CA SER A 400 -32.82 10.53 -34.43
C SER A 400 -31.32 10.30 -34.27
N LEU A 401 -30.72 10.67 -33.13
CA LEU A 401 -29.29 10.50 -32.91
C LEU A 401 -29.00 9.12 -32.32
N VAL A 402 -28.27 8.29 -33.07
CA VAL A 402 -27.76 7.00 -32.56
C VAL A 402 -26.58 7.21 -31.60
N ARG A 403 -25.65 8.10 -31.94
CA ARG A 403 -24.51 8.50 -31.11
C ARG A 403 -24.84 9.78 -30.35
N LYS A 404 -24.70 9.75 -29.03
CA LYS A 404 -25.07 10.83 -28.10
C LYS A 404 -23.85 11.26 -27.29
N GLU A 405 -23.26 12.38 -27.68
CA GLU A 405 -22.04 12.89 -27.06
C GLU A 405 -22.36 13.78 -25.86
N GLY A 406 -21.75 13.48 -24.72
CA GLY A 406 -21.94 14.22 -23.48
C GLY A 406 -20.66 14.91 -23.06
N VAL A 407 -20.71 16.22 -22.87
CA VAL A 407 -19.57 17.00 -22.37
C VAL A 407 -19.95 17.58 -21.00
N PRO A 408 -19.29 17.17 -19.90
CA PRO A 408 -19.50 17.77 -18.58
C PRO A 408 -19.08 19.25 -18.58
N GLU A 409 -19.59 20.05 -17.64
CA GLU A 409 -19.27 21.49 -17.55
C GLU A 409 -17.77 21.75 -17.36
N LYS A 410 -17.06 20.82 -16.71
CA LYS A 410 -15.62 20.84 -16.48
C LYS A 410 -15.09 19.41 -16.52
N THR A 411 -13.82 19.26 -16.88
CA THR A 411 -13.08 18.00 -16.67
C THR A 411 -13.06 17.66 -15.18
N PHE A 412 -13.19 16.38 -14.85
CA PHE A 412 -13.18 15.90 -13.47
C PHE A 412 -12.36 14.61 -13.37
N THR A 413 -11.91 14.25 -12.17
CA THR A 413 -11.16 13.02 -11.93
C THR A 413 -12.06 11.97 -11.30
N SER A 414 -12.05 10.75 -11.82
CA SER A 414 -12.81 9.64 -11.24
C SER A 414 -12.25 8.28 -11.63
N ARG A 415 -12.49 7.28 -10.77
CA ARG A 415 -12.29 5.86 -11.06
C ARG A 415 -13.60 5.13 -11.33
N PHE A 416 -14.69 5.51 -10.65
CA PHE A 416 -15.97 4.83 -10.76
C PHE A 416 -17.01 5.73 -11.42
N LEU A 417 -17.70 5.19 -12.42
CA LEU A 417 -18.79 5.88 -13.12
C LEU A 417 -20.06 5.07 -13.04
N LYS A 418 -21.18 5.74 -12.76
CA LYS A 418 -22.53 5.18 -12.88
C LYS A 418 -23.18 5.82 -14.11
N LEU A 419 -23.37 5.03 -15.15
CA LEU A 419 -24.22 5.39 -16.28
C LEU A 419 -25.66 5.07 -15.90
N GLU A 420 -26.54 6.06 -15.96
CA GLU A 420 -27.96 5.90 -15.68
C GLU A 420 -28.80 6.38 -16.88
N ILE A 421 -29.81 5.59 -17.22
CA ILE A 421 -30.82 5.83 -18.24
C ILE A 421 -32.16 5.96 -17.51
N PRO A 422 -32.57 7.18 -17.14
CA PRO A 422 -33.87 7.45 -16.54
C PRO A 422 -35.04 6.82 -17.30
N ALA A 423 -36.08 6.39 -16.58
CA ALA A 423 -37.24 5.69 -17.16
C ALA A 423 -37.94 6.50 -18.28
N GLU A 424 -37.93 7.83 -18.17
CA GLU A 424 -38.46 8.76 -19.17
C GLU A 424 -37.64 8.80 -20.47
N TYR A 425 -36.35 8.44 -20.42
CA TYR A 425 -35.46 8.40 -21.59
C TYR A 425 -35.45 7.04 -22.29
N GLN A 426 -36.11 6.04 -21.72
CA GLN A 426 -36.21 4.70 -22.29
C GLN A 426 -37.44 4.58 -23.21
N LYS A 427 -37.31 3.79 -24.28
CA LYS A 427 -38.41 3.39 -25.17
C LYS A 427 -38.35 1.89 -25.45
N GLY A 428 -39.47 1.18 -25.21
CA GLY A 428 -39.58 -0.24 -25.51
C GLY A 428 -38.50 -1.09 -24.81
N LEU A 429 -37.66 -1.75 -25.62
CA LEU A 429 -36.49 -2.49 -25.15
C LEU A 429 -35.25 -1.60 -25.35
N ALA A 430 -34.70 -1.03 -24.27
CA ALA A 430 -33.48 -0.24 -24.38
C ALA A 430 -32.32 -1.14 -24.85
N ARG A 431 -31.49 -0.63 -25.78
CA ARG A 431 -30.35 -1.33 -26.37
C ARG A 431 -29.17 -0.39 -26.54
N ILE A 432 -28.12 -0.59 -25.76
CA ILE A 432 -26.90 0.23 -25.76
C ILE A 432 -25.77 -0.62 -26.33
N ARG A 433 -25.10 -0.13 -27.37
CA ARG A 433 -24.01 -0.84 -28.04
C ARG A 433 -22.66 -0.51 -27.44
N GLU A 434 -22.43 0.75 -27.10
CA GLU A 434 -21.15 1.21 -26.56
C GLU A 434 -21.38 2.40 -25.62
N PHE A 435 -20.55 2.48 -24.58
CA PHE A 435 -20.39 3.65 -23.75
C PHE A 435 -18.90 4.01 -23.63
N GLU A 436 -18.52 5.05 -24.36
CA GLU A 436 -17.16 5.56 -24.41
C GLU A 436 -16.96 6.61 -23.33
N VAL A 437 -15.93 6.44 -22.52
CA VAL A 437 -15.45 7.46 -21.57
C VAL A 437 -14.14 8.00 -22.11
N TYR A 438 -14.09 9.30 -22.35
CA TYR A 438 -12.91 9.96 -22.89
C TYR A 438 -12.10 10.61 -21.79
N GLY A 439 -10.80 10.39 -21.79
CA GLY A 439 -9.91 10.98 -20.80
C GLY A 439 -8.49 10.51 -20.95
N LYS A 440 -7.70 10.86 -19.94
CA LYS A 440 -6.30 10.44 -19.81
C LYS A 440 -6.06 9.96 -18.38
N PRO A 441 -5.09 9.06 -18.14
CA PRO A 441 -4.74 8.67 -16.79
C PRO A 441 -4.54 9.90 -15.91
N ALA A 442 -5.19 9.94 -14.75
CA ALA A 442 -5.06 11.07 -13.84
C ALA A 442 -3.60 11.19 -13.41
N THR A 443 -3.04 12.39 -13.49
CA THR A 443 -1.67 12.62 -13.02
C THR A 443 -1.67 12.55 -11.50
N GLN A 444 -1.09 11.46 -10.99
CA GLN A 444 -0.99 11.17 -9.57
C GLN A 444 0.04 12.08 -8.89
N PRO A 445 -0.10 12.33 -7.58
CA PRO A 445 0.96 12.95 -6.82
C PRO A 445 2.28 12.18 -6.99
N GLY A 446 3.40 12.90 -7.02
CA GLY A 446 4.68 12.31 -7.39
C GLY A 446 5.88 13.01 -6.78
N ILE A 447 7.05 12.45 -7.05
CA ILE A 447 8.36 12.96 -6.64
C ILE A 447 9.32 12.99 -7.83
N MET A 448 10.11 14.05 -7.94
CA MET A 448 11.32 14.10 -8.76
C MET A 448 12.49 14.50 -7.88
N THR A 449 13.56 13.71 -7.93
CA THR A 449 14.78 13.96 -7.17
C THR A 449 15.96 13.26 -7.84
N GLY A 450 17.17 13.76 -7.62
CA GLY A 450 18.39 13.10 -8.07
C GLY A 450 18.80 11.87 -7.25
N ASN A 451 18.10 11.58 -6.14
CA ASN A 451 18.36 10.42 -5.28
C ASN A 451 17.43 9.25 -5.67
N ALA A 452 17.98 8.21 -6.29
CA ALA A 452 17.22 7.09 -6.84
C ALA A 452 16.48 6.29 -5.77
N ASP A 453 17.12 6.05 -4.62
CA ASP A 453 16.52 5.27 -3.52
C ASP A 453 15.37 6.04 -2.86
N LEU A 454 15.55 7.35 -2.62
CA LEU A 454 14.48 8.21 -2.12
C LEU A 454 13.27 8.21 -3.06
N LYS A 455 13.52 8.33 -4.38
CA LYS A 455 12.47 8.27 -5.40
C LYS A 455 11.75 6.92 -5.37
N ALA A 456 12.50 5.82 -5.40
CA ALA A 456 11.93 4.47 -5.43
C ALA A 456 11.12 4.15 -4.16
N ALA A 457 11.61 4.55 -2.98
CA ALA A 457 10.90 4.34 -1.72
C ALA A 457 9.61 5.18 -1.65
N TYR A 458 9.61 6.41 -2.20
CA TYR A 458 8.41 7.23 -2.27
C TYR A 458 7.38 6.65 -3.24
N GLU A 459 7.81 6.20 -4.42
CA GLU A 459 6.94 5.52 -5.39
C GLU A 459 6.38 4.21 -4.83
N LEU A 460 7.18 3.45 -4.09
CA LEU A 460 6.74 2.28 -3.34
C LEU A 460 5.68 2.66 -2.30
N ALA A 461 5.88 3.75 -1.55
CA ALA A 461 4.92 4.19 -0.53
C ALA A 461 3.58 4.60 -1.16
N LEU A 462 3.60 5.31 -2.29
CA LEU A 462 2.39 5.64 -3.06
C LEU A 462 1.69 4.37 -3.57
N TRP A 463 2.45 3.40 -4.08
CA TRP A 463 1.91 2.12 -4.50
C TRP A 463 1.26 1.38 -3.34
N THR A 464 1.92 1.29 -2.18
CA THR A 464 1.41 0.61 -0.98
C THR A 464 0.08 1.16 -0.50
N VAL A 465 -0.09 2.49 -0.44
CA VAL A 465 -1.39 3.06 -0.02
C VAL A 465 -2.49 2.86 -1.07
N ASN A 466 -2.13 2.89 -2.36
CA ASN A 466 -3.08 2.69 -3.45
C ASN A 466 -3.62 1.26 -3.51
N ILE A 467 -2.76 0.25 -3.35
CA ILE A 467 -3.21 -1.16 -3.40
C ILE A 467 -4.05 -1.57 -2.18
N ASN A 468 -3.93 -0.84 -1.06
CA ASN A 468 -4.69 -1.08 0.16
C ASN A 468 -5.98 -0.24 0.24
N THR A 469 -6.29 0.53 -0.80
CA THR A 469 -7.58 1.22 -0.91
C THR A 469 -8.64 0.24 -1.43
N THR A 470 -9.65 0.01 -0.62
CA THR A 470 -10.75 -0.92 -0.95
C THR A 470 -11.72 -0.32 -1.98
N GLN A 471 -12.50 -1.17 -2.64
CA GLN A 471 -13.57 -0.73 -3.53
C GLN A 471 -14.61 0.14 -2.82
N ASN A 472 -14.85 -0.09 -1.53
CA ASN A 472 -15.79 0.69 -0.71
C ASN A 472 -15.20 2.02 -0.23
N GLY A 473 -13.99 2.40 -0.68
CA GLY A 473 -13.43 3.72 -0.43
C GLY A 473 -12.81 3.92 0.95
N ILE A 474 -12.36 2.86 1.60
CA ILE A 474 -11.59 2.93 2.84
C ILE A 474 -10.18 2.39 2.66
N LEU A 475 -9.22 2.91 3.42
CA LEU A 475 -7.83 2.46 3.43
C LEU A 475 -7.63 1.34 4.46
N ASN A 476 -7.06 0.21 4.06
CA ASN A 476 -6.70 -0.87 4.98
C ASN A 476 -5.34 -0.62 5.65
N ALA A 477 -5.12 -1.22 6.83
CA ALA A 477 -3.82 -1.15 7.51
C ALA A 477 -2.69 -1.88 6.74
N GLY A 478 -3.05 -2.88 5.93
CA GLY A 478 -2.15 -3.55 4.99
C GLY A 478 -2.77 -4.81 4.36
N ALA A 479 -1.95 -5.64 3.71
CA ALA A 479 -2.41 -6.70 2.81
C ALA A 479 -3.42 -7.70 3.41
N ARG A 480 -3.36 -7.90 4.73
CA ARG A 480 -4.16 -8.90 5.48
C ARG A 480 -5.16 -8.28 6.46
N TYR A 481 -5.36 -6.97 6.40
CA TYR A 481 -6.25 -6.26 7.32
C TYR A 481 -7.56 -5.89 6.64
N ASP A 482 -8.65 -5.97 7.39
CA ASP A 482 -9.91 -5.33 7.08
C ASP A 482 -9.87 -3.86 7.53
N GLY A 483 -10.70 -2.98 6.98
CA GLY A 483 -10.60 -1.52 7.21
C GLY A 483 -11.07 -1.02 8.59
N ASN A 484 -10.98 -1.84 9.65
CA ASN A 484 -11.58 -1.59 10.97
C ASN A 484 -10.57 -1.12 12.05
N TRP A 485 -9.37 -0.66 11.66
CA TRP A 485 -8.29 -0.32 12.60
C TRP A 485 -8.20 1.19 12.81
N THR A 486 -8.85 1.68 13.87
CA THR A 486 -8.95 3.13 14.18
C THR A 486 -7.60 3.82 14.23
N ARG A 487 -6.63 3.21 14.93
CA ARG A 487 -5.31 3.79 15.14
C ARG A 487 -4.53 3.92 13.83
N ASP A 488 -4.44 2.83 13.07
CA ASP A 488 -3.71 2.77 11.81
C ASP A 488 -4.26 3.80 10.82
N LEU A 489 -5.58 3.84 10.66
CA LEU A 489 -6.26 4.79 9.79
C LEU A 489 -6.06 6.24 10.24
N ALA A 490 -6.21 6.54 11.54
CA ALA A 490 -5.98 7.88 12.06
C ALA A 490 -4.52 8.33 11.89
N ILE A 491 -3.55 7.43 12.08
CA ILE A 491 -2.12 7.71 11.85
C ILE A 491 -1.84 7.93 10.36
N ASN A 492 -2.40 7.12 9.46
CA ASN A 492 -2.27 7.32 8.01
C ASN A 492 -2.79 8.69 7.59
N VAL A 493 -3.96 9.09 8.10
CA VAL A 493 -4.52 10.42 7.84
C VAL A 493 -3.61 11.52 8.41
N TRP A 494 -3.16 11.38 9.65
CA TRP A 494 -2.24 12.34 10.28
C TRP A 494 -0.93 12.46 9.48
N ASN A 495 -0.39 11.35 8.97
CA ASN A 495 0.84 11.35 8.19
C ASN A 495 0.71 12.04 6.82
N GLY A 496 -0.52 12.35 6.37
CA GLY A 496 -0.76 13.16 5.18
C GLY A 496 -1.48 12.44 4.05
N PHE A 497 -2.10 11.29 4.31
CA PHE A 497 -2.91 10.59 3.31
C PHE A 497 -3.98 11.47 2.61
N PRO A 498 -4.61 12.49 3.25
CA PRO A 498 -5.51 13.42 2.56
C PRO A 498 -4.87 14.19 1.41
N LEU A 499 -3.53 14.38 1.42
CA LEU A 499 -2.81 15.00 0.30
C LEU A 499 -2.84 14.12 -0.96
N LEU A 500 -3.05 12.81 -0.79
CA LEU A 500 -3.19 11.85 -1.89
C LEU A 500 -4.65 11.63 -2.24
N GLN A 501 -5.46 11.24 -1.25
CA GLN A 501 -6.83 10.78 -1.44
C GLN A 501 -7.76 11.34 -0.36
N PRO A 502 -8.19 12.61 -0.48
CA PRO A 502 -8.98 13.29 0.54
C PRO A 502 -10.35 12.64 0.77
N ALA A 503 -11.04 12.21 -0.30
CA ALA A 503 -12.35 11.55 -0.20
C ALA A 503 -12.27 10.22 0.58
N ILE A 504 -11.28 9.38 0.24
CA ILE A 504 -11.04 8.09 0.93
C ILE A 504 -10.64 8.34 2.39
N SER A 505 -9.88 9.39 2.67
CA SER A 505 -9.53 9.78 4.05
C SER A 505 -10.77 10.11 4.88
N LYS A 506 -11.71 10.91 4.34
CA LYS A 506 -12.96 11.24 5.02
C LYS A 506 -13.80 10.00 5.28
N ASN A 507 -14.01 9.18 4.25
CA ASN A 507 -14.80 7.97 4.36
C ASN A 507 -14.19 6.98 5.35
N SER A 508 -12.86 6.81 5.34
CA SER A 508 -12.13 5.98 6.32
C SER A 508 -12.34 6.48 7.75
N LEU A 509 -12.32 7.80 8.00
CA LEU A 509 -12.56 8.35 9.33
C LEU A 509 -14.01 8.14 9.80
N LEU A 510 -14.98 8.33 8.91
CA LEU A 510 -16.40 8.11 9.22
C LEU A 510 -16.72 6.64 9.50
N HIS A 511 -16.07 5.72 8.78
CA HIS A 511 -16.19 4.27 8.98
C HIS A 511 -15.78 3.80 10.38
N LEU A 512 -14.93 4.57 11.08
CA LEU A 512 -14.44 4.26 12.43
C LEU A 512 -15.39 4.72 13.56
N LEU A 513 -16.46 5.44 13.22
CA LEU A 513 -17.45 5.92 14.18
C LEU A 513 -18.51 4.83 14.42
N GLU A 514 -18.97 4.69 15.67
CA GLU A 514 -19.96 3.68 16.03
C GLU A 514 -21.36 4.01 15.48
N LYS A 515 -22.12 2.97 15.13
CA LYS A 515 -23.43 3.08 14.43
C LYS A 515 -24.54 3.83 15.19
N ASN A 516 -24.33 4.17 16.46
CA ASN A 516 -25.22 5.03 17.23
C ASN A 516 -25.06 6.48 16.75
N GLU A 517 -25.56 6.79 15.55
CA GLU A 517 -25.49 8.12 14.92
C GLU A 517 -24.06 8.70 14.78
N GLN A 518 -23.04 7.84 14.68
CA GLN A 518 -21.63 8.25 14.60
C GLN A 518 -21.19 9.10 15.81
N GLU A 519 -21.81 8.91 16.97
CA GLU A 519 -21.62 9.76 18.14
C GLU A 519 -20.36 9.48 18.93
N THR A 520 -19.78 8.30 18.82
CA THR A 520 -18.56 7.94 19.52
C THR A 520 -17.61 7.19 18.60
N ILE A 521 -16.33 7.24 18.94
CA ILE A 521 -15.28 6.57 18.19
C ILE A 521 -15.16 5.12 18.67
N GLY A 522 -15.09 4.16 17.75
CA GLY A 522 -14.91 2.74 18.04
C GLY A 522 -13.44 2.34 18.19
N ALA A 523 -13.20 1.09 18.64
CA ALA A 523 -11.92 0.43 18.92
C ALA A 523 -11.43 0.47 20.37
N GLU A 524 -10.14 0.19 20.58
CA GLU A 524 -9.49 -0.03 21.86
C GLU A 524 -9.53 1.23 22.73
N TYR A 525 -9.92 1.06 24.01
CA TYR A 525 -10.30 2.21 24.83
C TYR A 525 -9.16 3.19 25.14
N TRP A 526 -7.90 2.74 25.10
CA TRP A 526 -6.75 3.55 25.51
C TRP A 526 -6.23 4.46 24.41
N ASP A 527 -6.42 4.13 23.12
CA ASP A 527 -5.86 4.93 22.03
C ASP A 527 -6.86 5.32 20.94
N LYS A 528 -8.12 4.85 20.98
CA LYS A 528 -9.15 5.25 19.99
C LYS A 528 -9.32 6.77 19.84
N ILE A 529 -9.01 7.54 20.88
CA ILE A 529 -9.06 9.01 20.84
C ILE A 529 -8.08 9.64 19.84
N ILE A 530 -7.07 8.89 19.38
CA ILE A 530 -6.15 9.31 18.30
C ILE A 530 -6.90 9.71 17.02
N TRP A 531 -8.12 9.20 16.83
CA TRP A 531 -9.00 9.61 15.74
C TRP A 531 -9.20 11.14 15.69
N VAL A 532 -9.30 11.82 16.84
CA VAL A 532 -9.45 13.29 16.89
C VAL A 532 -8.27 13.98 16.21
N LYS A 533 -7.04 13.48 16.42
CA LYS A 533 -5.85 14.01 15.77
C LYS A 533 -5.88 13.78 14.27
N GLY A 534 -6.18 12.55 13.83
CA GLY A 534 -6.30 12.22 12.41
C GLY A 534 -7.35 13.09 11.71
N ALA A 535 -8.54 13.18 12.30
CA ALA A 535 -9.67 13.93 11.75
C ALA A 535 -9.41 15.44 11.68
N TYR A 536 -8.76 16.03 12.69
CA TYR A 536 -8.36 17.43 12.64
C TYR A 536 -7.29 17.70 11.56
N MET A 537 -6.35 16.76 11.36
CA MET A 537 -5.37 16.88 10.27
C MET A 537 -6.01 16.75 8.88
N TYR A 538 -7.05 15.92 8.73
CA TYR A 538 -7.87 15.91 7.53
C TYR A 538 -8.47 17.30 7.28
N TYR A 539 -9.09 17.94 8.28
CA TYR A 539 -9.60 19.30 8.17
C TYR A 539 -8.50 20.30 7.75
N LEU A 540 -7.34 20.26 8.41
CA LEU A 540 -6.23 21.15 8.11
C LEU A 540 -5.70 21.00 6.68
N MET A 541 -5.81 19.82 6.07
CA MET A 541 -5.37 19.57 4.70
C MET A 541 -6.44 19.86 3.65
N THR A 542 -7.73 19.63 3.96
CA THR A 542 -8.83 19.74 2.99
C THR A 542 -9.63 21.04 3.09
N GLY A 543 -9.61 21.69 4.26
CA GLY A 543 -10.43 22.88 4.54
C GLY A 543 -11.92 22.55 4.75
N ASP A 544 -12.28 21.27 4.96
CA ASP A 544 -13.64 20.81 5.19
C ASP A 544 -14.18 21.26 6.56
N LYS A 545 -14.60 22.52 6.64
CA LYS A 545 -15.11 23.15 7.87
C LYS A 545 -16.35 22.44 8.42
N ALA A 546 -17.18 21.84 7.57
CA ALA A 546 -18.37 21.12 8.01
C ALA A 546 -18.00 19.89 8.85
N PHE A 547 -16.84 19.29 8.58
CA PHE A 547 -16.36 18.13 9.33
C PHE A 547 -15.94 18.47 10.77
N LEU A 548 -15.63 19.74 11.08
CA LEU A 548 -15.28 20.15 12.45
C LEU A 548 -16.39 19.84 13.46
N SER A 549 -17.65 20.03 13.07
CA SER A 549 -18.80 19.71 13.94
C SER A 549 -18.86 18.22 14.26
N GLN A 550 -18.56 17.36 13.28
CA GLN A 550 -18.48 15.91 13.50
C GLN A 550 -17.32 15.56 14.45
N ILE A 551 -16.15 16.20 14.28
CA ILE A 551 -15.00 15.97 15.16
C ILE A 551 -15.33 16.36 16.60
N LEU A 552 -15.95 17.54 16.79
CA LEU A 552 -16.33 18.01 18.12
C LEU A 552 -17.35 17.06 18.76
N LYS A 553 -18.42 16.70 18.03
CA LYS A 553 -19.45 15.78 18.52
C LYS A 553 -18.84 14.45 18.94
N SER A 554 -18.18 13.74 18.02
CA SER A 554 -17.65 12.40 18.30
C SER A 554 -16.53 12.41 19.31
N GLY A 555 -15.65 13.42 19.27
CA GLY A 555 -14.51 13.55 20.16
C GLY A 555 -14.91 13.87 21.61
N VAL A 556 -15.79 14.86 21.82
CA VAL A 556 -16.27 15.23 23.17
C VAL A 556 -17.05 14.08 23.80
N ASN A 557 -18.01 13.50 23.07
CA ASN A 557 -18.77 12.35 23.56
C ASN A 557 -17.85 11.17 23.94
N THR A 558 -16.82 10.92 23.14
CA THR A 558 -15.84 9.84 23.43
C THR A 558 -14.98 10.17 24.65
N ILE A 559 -14.52 11.41 24.81
CA ILE A 559 -13.75 11.84 25.98
C ILE A 559 -14.59 11.71 27.25
N HIS A 560 -15.81 12.23 27.27
CA HIS A 560 -16.71 12.12 28.43
C HIS A 560 -17.01 10.64 28.75
N GLN A 561 -17.27 9.82 27.73
CA GLN A 561 -17.41 8.38 27.89
C GLN A 561 -16.17 7.77 28.57
N LEU A 562 -14.96 8.09 28.10
CA LEU A 562 -13.71 7.52 28.61
C LEU A 562 -13.38 8.02 30.02
N GLU A 563 -13.72 9.25 30.37
CA GLU A 563 -13.55 9.78 31.73
C GLU A 563 -14.43 9.04 32.75
N ASP A 564 -15.68 8.74 32.38
CA ASP A 564 -16.64 8.05 33.25
C ASP A 564 -16.51 6.52 33.20
N MET A 565 -15.82 5.98 32.20
CA MET A 565 -15.70 4.55 31.94
C MET A 565 -14.91 3.83 33.04
N LYS A 566 -15.32 2.58 33.31
CA LYS A 566 -14.53 1.60 34.06
C LYS A 566 -14.24 0.37 33.20
N ARG A 567 -13.02 -0.18 33.33
CA ARG A 567 -12.59 -1.47 32.78
C ARG A 567 -12.23 -2.39 33.94
N ASP A 568 -12.90 -3.54 34.05
CA ASP A 568 -12.81 -4.47 35.19
C ASP A 568 -12.81 -3.76 36.57
N ASN A 569 -13.79 -2.87 36.76
CA ASN A 569 -13.95 -2.03 37.96
C ASN A 569 -12.86 -0.97 38.22
N ASN A 570 -11.83 -0.85 37.38
CA ASN A 570 -10.84 0.22 37.46
C ASN A 570 -11.24 1.39 36.55
N PRO A 571 -11.10 2.65 37.00
CA PRO A 571 -11.43 3.80 36.18
C PRO A 571 -10.44 3.95 35.02
N VAL A 572 -10.96 4.34 33.86
CA VAL A 572 -10.13 4.69 32.71
C VAL A 572 -9.43 6.04 32.95
N PHE A 573 -10.08 7.00 33.61
CA PHE A 573 -9.42 8.19 34.14
C PHE A 573 -9.14 8.04 35.65
N ASP A 574 -7.87 7.89 36.02
CA ASP A 574 -7.45 7.76 37.42
C ASP A 574 -7.21 9.15 38.03
N SER A 575 -8.20 9.64 38.77
CA SER A 575 -8.17 10.97 39.40
C SER A 575 -7.12 11.13 40.51
N GLN A 576 -6.56 10.04 41.04
CA GLN A 576 -5.47 10.13 42.01
C GLN A 576 -4.17 10.61 41.35
N TYR A 577 -3.92 10.15 40.13
CA TYR A 577 -2.76 10.55 39.34
C TYR A 577 -3.08 11.72 38.38
N GLY A 578 -4.36 11.93 38.06
CA GLY A 578 -4.79 12.82 36.99
C GLY A 578 -4.36 12.32 35.62
N LEU A 579 -4.31 11.01 35.43
CA LEU A 579 -3.83 10.32 34.22
C LEU A 579 -4.85 9.27 33.75
N PHE A 580 -4.87 9.02 32.46
CA PHE A 580 -5.58 7.90 31.87
C PHE A 580 -4.82 6.59 32.07
N THR A 581 -5.55 5.54 32.43
CA THR A 581 -5.07 4.16 32.50
C THR A 581 -5.17 3.49 31.14
N GLY A 582 -4.30 2.51 30.92
CA GLY A 582 -4.30 1.69 29.72
C GLY A 582 -2.91 1.45 29.14
N PRO A 583 -2.83 0.48 28.21
CA PRO A 583 -1.66 0.24 27.37
C PRO A 583 -1.12 1.52 26.73
N SER A 584 0.16 1.53 26.36
CA SER A 584 0.71 2.55 25.46
C SER A 584 0.10 2.37 24.08
N VAL A 585 0.06 3.47 23.32
CA VAL A 585 -0.53 3.51 21.97
C VAL A 585 0.07 2.38 21.17
N PHE A 586 -0.76 1.65 20.42
CA PHE A 586 -0.40 0.50 19.59
C PHE A 586 0.14 -0.77 20.25
N ASN A 587 0.65 -0.71 21.49
CA ASN A 587 1.19 -1.88 22.16
C ASN A 587 0.07 -2.73 22.76
N ASP A 588 -0.68 -3.42 21.89
CA ASP A 588 -1.72 -4.40 22.22
C ASP A 588 -1.13 -5.75 22.69
N GLY A 589 0.14 -6.02 22.36
CA GLY A 589 0.85 -7.24 22.72
C GLY A 589 1.60 -7.11 24.04
N ILE A 590 1.52 -8.15 24.88
CA ILE A 590 2.18 -8.16 26.20
C ILE A 590 3.71 -8.10 26.11
N ALA A 591 4.30 -8.38 24.94
CA ALA A 591 5.72 -8.16 24.67
C ALA A 591 6.16 -6.69 24.86
N GLY A 592 5.23 -5.74 24.88
CA GLY A 592 5.47 -4.31 25.13
C GLY A 592 5.60 -3.92 26.60
N TYR A 593 5.51 -4.88 27.54
CA TYR A 593 5.52 -4.59 28.97
C TYR A 593 6.40 -5.57 29.75
N GLU A 594 7.12 -5.06 30.76
CA GLU A 594 7.93 -5.85 31.69
C GLU A 594 7.10 -6.38 32.87
N GLU A 595 7.64 -7.34 33.63
CA GLU A 595 7.12 -7.61 34.99
C GLU A 595 7.08 -6.31 35.84
N PRO A 596 6.03 -6.10 36.66
CA PRO A 596 4.95 -7.03 36.96
C PRO A 596 3.71 -6.86 36.07
N VAL A 597 3.77 -6.06 35.00
CA VAL A 597 2.64 -5.88 34.06
C VAL A 597 2.41 -7.17 33.28
N TRP A 598 3.49 -7.78 32.78
CA TRP A 598 3.47 -9.19 32.41
C TRP A 598 3.45 -10.04 33.68
N ALA A 599 2.46 -10.92 33.78
CA ALA A 599 2.22 -11.72 34.98
C ALA A 599 3.12 -12.96 35.12
N GLY A 600 4.14 -13.11 34.26
CA GLY A 600 5.03 -14.27 34.26
C GLY A 600 4.38 -15.58 33.79
N ASP A 601 3.23 -15.50 33.10
CA ASP A 601 2.40 -16.64 32.70
C ASP A 601 2.14 -16.69 31.18
N ASP A 602 1.52 -17.79 30.74
CA ASP A 602 1.17 -18.08 29.34
C ASP A 602 -0.28 -17.67 29.00
N LYS A 603 -0.89 -16.72 29.72
CA LYS A 603 -2.33 -16.38 29.61
C LYS A 603 -2.77 -15.76 28.27
N GLY A 604 -1.85 -15.59 27.32
CA GLY A 604 -2.12 -15.10 25.97
C GLY A 604 -1.20 -13.94 25.58
N GLY A 605 -1.04 -13.74 24.27
CA GLY A 605 -0.13 -12.70 23.75
C GLY A 605 -0.64 -11.28 23.89
N ALA A 606 -1.94 -11.06 24.11
CA ALA A 606 -2.54 -9.74 24.20
C ALA A 606 -2.43 -9.17 25.63
N VAL A 607 -2.15 -7.86 25.74
CA VAL A 607 -2.03 -7.16 27.02
C VAL A 607 -3.31 -7.26 27.85
N VAL A 608 -4.47 -7.24 27.21
CA VAL A 608 -5.79 -7.37 27.86
C VAL A 608 -6.01 -8.73 28.55
N SER A 609 -5.23 -9.75 28.20
CA SER A 609 -5.22 -11.04 28.90
C SER A 609 -4.51 -10.98 30.26
N HIS A 610 -3.84 -9.87 30.56
CA HIS A 610 -3.12 -9.67 31.82
C HIS A 610 -3.85 -8.67 32.74
N PRO A 611 -3.95 -8.94 34.07
CA PRO A 611 -4.73 -8.14 35.01
C PRO A 611 -4.28 -6.68 35.20
N ALA A 612 -3.09 -6.32 34.73
CA ALA A 612 -2.52 -4.99 34.92
C ALA A 612 -2.90 -3.99 33.81
N HIS A 613 -3.43 -4.47 32.67
CA HIS A 613 -3.63 -3.64 31.47
C HIS A 613 -4.49 -2.38 31.71
N ASN A 614 -5.44 -2.42 32.64
CA ASN A 614 -6.34 -1.34 33.02
C ASN A 614 -5.90 -0.55 34.29
N LYS A 615 -4.66 -0.74 34.72
CA LYS A 615 -4.08 -0.07 35.91
C LYS A 615 -2.81 0.69 35.60
N ILE A 616 -2.09 0.26 34.56
CA ILE A 616 -0.91 0.95 34.04
C ILE A 616 -1.28 2.32 33.45
N LYS A 617 -0.32 3.24 33.46
CA LYS A 617 -0.47 4.61 32.91
C LYS A 617 0.72 4.91 32.02
N CYS A 618 0.52 4.81 30.72
CA CYS A 618 1.62 4.92 29.75
C CYS A 618 1.76 6.35 29.20
N LEU A 619 3.00 6.72 28.85
CA LEU A 619 3.35 8.05 28.37
C LEU A 619 2.63 8.41 27.06
N SER A 620 2.76 7.60 26.00
CA SER A 620 2.11 7.92 24.71
C SER A 620 0.60 8.12 24.82
N THR A 621 -0.05 7.31 25.67
CA THR A 621 -1.50 7.33 25.89
C THR A 621 -1.91 8.66 26.48
N ASN A 622 -1.27 9.05 27.57
CA ASN A 622 -1.57 10.34 28.18
C ASN A 622 -1.20 11.52 27.26
N CYS A 623 -0.14 11.40 26.45
CA CYS A 623 0.17 12.41 25.43
C CYS A 623 -0.95 12.56 24.38
N ILE A 624 -1.57 11.47 23.93
CA ILE A 624 -2.65 11.57 22.93
C ILE A 624 -3.96 12.10 23.52
N TYR A 625 -4.30 11.76 24.77
CA TYR A 625 -5.43 12.38 25.46
C TYR A 625 -5.21 13.88 25.67
N TYR A 626 -3.99 14.29 26.02
CA TYR A 626 -3.64 15.71 26.11
C TYR A 626 -3.86 16.45 24.80
N GLU A 627 -3.35 15.89 23.69
CA GLU A 627 -3.55 16.48 22.36
C GLU A 627 -5.04 16.51 21.98
N ALA A 628 -5.80 15.46 22.30
CA ALA A 628 -7.24 15.43 22.04
C ALA A 628 -7.98 16.55 22.77
N TYR A 629 -7.74 16.76 24.08
CA TYR A 629 -8.33 17.89 24.80
C TYR A 629 -7.95 19.24 24.19
N ARG A 630 -6.67 19.43 23.84
CA ARG A 630 -6.19 20.67 23.21
C ARG A 630 -6.90 20.94 21.88
N LEU A 631 -7.05 19.91 21.05
CA LEU A 631 -7.73 20.01 19.76
C LEU A 631 -9.23 20.24 19.91
N LEU A 632 -9.91 19.53 20.81
CA LEU A 632 -11.34 19.74 21.04
C LEU A 632 -11.63 21.13 21.60
N SER A 633 -10.77 21.66 22.48
CA SER A 633 -10.85 23.05 22.94
C SER A 633 -10.73 24.04 21.78
N HIS A 634 -9.74 23.83 20.91
CA HIS A 634 -9.52 24.67 19.74
C HIS A 634 -10.71 24.63 18.76
N ILE A 635 -11.19 23.43 18.43
CA ILE A 635 -12.33 23.23 17.54
C ILE A 635 -13.61 23.85 18.12
N ALA A 636 -13.86 23.66 19.42
CA ALA A 636 -14.98 24.30 20.11
C ALA A 636 -14.91 25.82 20.02
N THR A 637 -13.73 26.41 20.19
CA THR A 637 -13.51 27.86 20.00
C THR A 637 -13.86 28.29 18.58
N VAL A 638 -13.40 27.55 17.56
CA VAL A 638 -13.69 27.84 16.14
C VAL A 638 -15.20 27.75 15.84
N LEU A 639 -15.92 26.86 16.51
CA LEU A 639 -17.36 26.67 16.34
C LEU A 639 -18.22 27.57 17.24
N GLY A 640 -17.63 28.33 18.16
CA GLY A 640 -18.34 29.21 19.10
C GLY A 640 -18.93 28.49 20.32
N GLU A 641 -18.45 27.29 20.64
CA GLU A 641 -18.87 26.46 21.78
C GLU A 641 -18.02 26.77 23.03
N GLU A 642 -18.19 27.96 23.60
CA GLU A 642 -17.30 28.55 24.62
C GLU A 642 -17.18 27.73 25.94
N GLU A 643 -18.28 27.09 26.37
CA GLU A 643 -18.28 26.24 27.58
C GLU A 643 -17.40 25.01 27.38
N THR A 644 -17.65 24.26 26.30
CA THR A 644 -16.85 23.11 25.87
C THR A 644 -15.38 23.51 25.65
N ALA A 645 -15.13 24.67 25.02
CA ALA A 645 -13.78 25.17 24.78
C ALA A 645 -13.01 25.37 26.09
N SER A 646 -13.67 25.98 27.09
CA SER A 646 -13.10 26.25 28.42
C SER A 646 -12.87 24.97 29.22
N GLU A 647 -13.83 24.04 29.21
CA GLU A 647 -13.72 22.74 29.86
C GLU A 647 -12.52 21.94 29.33
N MET A 648 -12.47 21.75 28.01
CA MET A 648 -11.42 20.97 27.35
C MET A 648 -10.04 21.63 27.55
N LYS A 649 -9.97 22.97 27.53
CA LYS A 649 -8.71 23.70 27.80
C LYS A 649 -8.19 23.39 29.20
N LYS A 650 -9.05 23.49 30.22
CA LYS A 650 -8.65 23.24 31.60
C LYS A 650 -8.16 21.80 31.79
N LYS A 651 -8.87 20.84 31.21
CA LYS A 651 -8.49 19.42 31.22
C LYS A 651 -7.15 19.17 30.52
N ALA A 652 -6.88 19.84 29.40
CA ALA A 652 -5.57 19.77 28.72
C ALA A 652 -4.44 20.29 29.61
N GLU A 653 -4.63 21.46 30.24
CA GLU A 653 -3.62 22.07 31.13
C GLU A 653 -3.33 21.17 32.34
N ASP A 654 -4.38 20.62 32.96
CA ASP A 654 -4.26 19.70 34.09
C ASP A 654 -3.56 18.40 33.71
N LEU A 655 -3.95 17.77 32.59
CA LEU A 655 -3.33 16.53 32.13
C LEU A 655 -1.85 16.73 31.77
N LYS A 656 -1.49 17.85 31.13
CA LYS A 656 -0.07 18.18 30.86
C LYS A 656 0.73 18.29 32.16
N ALA A 657 0.18 18.95 33.18
CA ALA A 657 0.82 19.05 34.48
C ALA A 657 0.96 17.67 35.15
N SER A 658 -0.06 16.82 35.07
CA SER A 658 -0.04 15.44 35.59
C SER A 658 0.99 14.58 34.87
N ILE A 659 1.09 14.65 33.53
CA ILE A 659 2.11 13.91 32.76
C ILE A 659 3.51 14.30 33.23
N ARG A 660 3.79 15.61 33.33
CA ARG A 660 5.10 16.10 33.78
C ARG A 660 5.40 15.65 35.20
N THR A 661 4.45 15.83 36.12
CA THR A 661 4.63 15.50 37.55
C THR A 661 4.91 14.01 37.77
N ASN A 662 4.23 13.14 37.01
CA ASN A 662 4.23 11.71 37.29
C ASN A 662 5.21 10.93 36.41
N LEU A 663 5.54 11.40 35.19
CA LEU A 663 6.33 10.63 34.22
C LEU A 663 7.63 11.32 33.80
N PHE A 664 7.79 12.64 33.98
CA PHE A 664 9.00 13.36 33.58
C PHE A 664 9.96 13.51 34.77
N ASP A 665 11.19 13.04 34.60
CA ASP A 665 12.28 13.26 35.54
C ASP A 665 13.08 14.49 35.10
N GLU A 666 12.93 15.60 35.83
CA GLU A 666 13.61 16.87 35.54
C GLU A 666 15.13 16.80 35.78
N GLU A 667 15.60 15.95 36.69
CA GLU A 667 17.02 15.82 37.01
C GLU A 667 17.75 15.16 35.83
N THR A 668 17.23 14.02 35.38
CA THR A 668 17.84 13.28 34.26
C THR A 668 17.45 13.84 32.89
N GLY A 669 16.31 14.55 32.81
CA GLY A 669 15.74 15.10 31.59
C GLY A 669 15.11 14.04 30.71
N LYS A 670 14.51 13.01 31.32
CA LYS A 670 13.95 11.83 30.63
C LYS A 670 12.52 11.57 31.05
N PHE A 671 11.74 10.97 30.16
CA PHE A 671 10.48 10.38 30.54
C PHE A 671 10.64 8.92 30.96
N ASN A 672 9.88 8.52 31.97
CA ASN A 672 9.57 7.12 32.23
C ASN A 672 8.51 6.64 31.25
N TYR A 673 8.59 5.37 30.86
CA TYR A 673 7.66 4.76 29.92
C TYR A 673 6.23 4.68 30.49
N LEU A 674 6.11 4.19 31.73
CA LEU A 674 4.83 4.01 32.40
C LEU A 674 4.96 4.00 33.91
N ILE A 675 3.81 4.15 34.56
CA ILE A 675 3.57 3.76 35.95
C ILE A 675 2.81 2.44 35.95
N ASP A 676 3.28 1.45 36.71
CA ASP A 676 2.64 0.14 36.78
C ASP A 676 1.48 0.06 37.80
N GLN A 677 0.90 -1.13 37.97
CA GLN A 677 -0.22 -1.34 38.88
C GLN A 677 0.10 -1.12 40.37
N ASN A 678 1.37 -1.13 40.75
CA ASN A 678 1.81 -0.89 42.13
C ASN A 678 2.19 0.57 42.38
N GLY A 679 2.19 1.40 41.32
CA GLY A 679 2.66 2.79 41.38
C GLY A 679 4.15 2.94 41.08
N ASP A 680 4.84 1.87 40.66
CA ASP A 680 6.27 1.92 40.37
C ASP A 680 6.52 2.49 38.96
N LEU A 681 7.57 3.31 38.84
CA LEU A 681 7.99 3.89 37.57
C LEU A 681 8.89 2.92 36.80
N HIS A 682 8.62 2.80 35.49
CA HIS A 682 9.39 1.97 34.57
C HIS A 682 10.27 2.87 33.68
N PRO A 683 11.58 2.97 33.94
CA PRO A 683 12.48 3.94 33.29
C PRO A 683 12.99 3.46 31.91
N PHE A 684 12.11 2.89 31.10
CA PHE A 684 12.41 2.49 29.72
C PHE A 684 12.20 3.66 28.75
N GLN A 685 12.95 3.67 27.66
CA GLN A 685 12.70 4.60 26.55
C GLN A 685 11.54 4.07 25.71
N GLU A 686 10.45 4.81 25.63
CA GLU A 686 9.38 4.58 24.66
C GLU A 686 9.52 5.55 23.49
N GLY A 687 9.73 5.03 22.27
CA GLY A 687 9.97 5.86 21.09
C GLY A 687 8.80 6.78 20.75
N LEU A 688 7.60 6.23 20.69
CA LEU A 688 6.39 6.99 20.31
C LEU A 688 6.00 8.01 21.39
N GLY A 689 6.03 7.61 22.66
CA GLY A 689 5.74 8.50 23.79
C GLY A 689 6.68 9.70 23.85
N ASN A 690 7.99 9.51 23.67
CA ASN A 690 8.94 10.63 23.60
C ASN A 690 8.69 11.54 22.39
N ALA A 691 8.39 10.96 21.23
CA ALA A 691 8.05 11.74 20.04
C ALA A 691 6.79 12.58 20.26
N PHE A 692 5.73 12.01 20.83
CA PHE A 692 4.48 12.73 21.14
C PHE A 692 4.69 13.84 22.16
N ALA A 693 5.46 13.61 23.23
CA ALA A 693 5.76 14.66 24.21
C ALA A 693 6.43 15.89 23.57
N ILE A 694 7.29 15.68 22.57
CA ILE A 694 7.95 16.76 21.82
C ILE A 694 7.00 17.39 20.80
N LEU A 695 6.28 16.58 20.02
CA LEU A 695 5.41 17.05 18.96
C LEU A 695 4.21 17.85 19.49
N PHE A 696 3.69 17.49 20.66
CA PHE A 696 2.58 18.16 21.34
C PHE A 696 3.04 19.23 22.34
N ASP A 697 4.33 19.58 22.38
CA ASP A 697 4.86 20.64 23.25
C ASP A 697 4.58 20.41 24.75
N ILE A 698 4.60 19.16 25.22
CA ILE A 698 4.55 18.81 26.65
C ILE A 698 5.84 19.24 27.35
N VAL A 699 6.95 19.21 26.60
CA VAL A 699 8.26 19.70 27.00
C VAL A 699 8.63 20.98 26.27
N SER A 700 9.50 21.79 26.88
CA SER A 700 10.11 22.96 26.26
C SER A 700 11.07 22.57 25.13
N PRO A 701 11.41 23.50 24.21
CA PRO A 701 12.38 23.23 23.15
C PRO A 701 13.74 22.73 23.63
N ALA A 702 14.26 23.28 24.73
CA ALA A 702 15.54 22.86 25.30
C ALA A 702 15.47 21.45 25.93
N GLU A 703 14.36 21.11 26.58
CA GLU A 703 14.11 19.75 27.08
C GLU A 703 13.97 18.77 25.90
N ALA A 704 13.28 19.15 24.82
CA ALA A 704 13.14 18.34 23.62
C ALA A 704 14.51 18.02 22.98
N GLU A 705 15.37 19.02 22.81
CA GLU A 705 16.75 18.81 22.33
C GLU A 705 17.53 17.86 23.25
N ARG A 706 17.41 18.03 24.57
CA ARG A 706 18.04 17.16 25.56
C ARG A 706 17.56 15.71 25.43
N ILE A 707 16.24 15.49 25.32
CA ILE A 707 15.64 14.16 25.14
C ILE A 707 16.18 13.50 23.86
N ILE A 708 16.09 14.18 22.71
CA ILE A 708 16.57 13.65 21.42
C ILE A 708 18.06 13.27 21.48
N SER A 709 18.88 14.08 22.16
CA SER A 709 20.33 13.83 22.28
C SER A 709 20.66 12.55 23.05
N GLN A 710 19.76 12.12 23.96
CA GLN A 710 19.93 10.96 24.83
C GLN A 710 19.26 9.69 24.31
N ILE A 711 18.36 9.80 23.32
CA ILE A 711 17.66 8.67 22.72
C ILE A 711 18.65 7.69 22.08
N GLN A 712 18.48 6.42 22.48
CA GLN A 712 19.20 5.27 21.95
C GLN A 712 18.49 4.77 20.68
N VAL A 713 19.26 4.65 19.60
CA VAL A 713 18.82 4.11 18.31
C VAL A 713 19.66 2.88 17.99
N THR A 714 19.09 1.96 17.23
CA THR A 714 19.82 0.80 16.69
C THR A 714 20.37 1.11 15.29
N LYS A 715 21.07 0.16 14.68
CA LYS A 715 21.63 0.32 13.34
C LYS A 715 20.57 0.65 12.28
N PHE A 716 19.38 0.06 12.39
CA PHE A 716 18.31 0.21 11.41
C PHE A 716 17.19 1.16 11.85
N GLY A 717 17.39 1.91 12.94
CA GLY A 717 16.48 2.95 13.41
C GLY A 717 16.17 2.87 14.90
N LEU A 718 15.29 3.76 15.34
CA LEU A 718 14.72 3.78 16.68
C LEU A 718 13.93 2.49 17.00
N PRO A 719 14.27 1.76 18.07
CA PRO A 719 13.45 0.68 18.59
C PRO A 719 12.18 1.22 19.27
N SER A 720 11.07 0.49 19.20
CA SER A 720 9.80 0.89 19.85
C SER A 720 9.99 1.14 21.35
N ILE A 721 10.60 0.18 22.06
CA ILE A 721 10.99 0.29 23.47
C ILE A 721 12.44 -0.16 23.64
N TYR A 722 13.21 0.54 24.49
CA TYR A 722 14.60 0.22 24.81
C TYR A 722 14.90 0.35 26.31
N PRO A 723 15.81 -0.48 26.89
CA PRO A 723 16.47 -1.65 26.30
C PRO A 723 15.56 -2.90 26.29
N HIS A 724 16.14 -4.08 25.99
CA HIS A 724 15.46 -5.37 26.20
C HIS A 724 14.90 -5.47 27.62
N PHE A 725 13.67 -5.93 27.74
CA PHE A 725 13.13 -6.47 28.98
C PHE A 725 13.89 -7.75 29.37
N LYS A 726 13.93 -8.08 30.67
CA LYS A 726 14.70 -9.18 31.27
C LYS A 726 14.49 -10.53 30.59
N ARG A 727 13.28 -10.76 30.05
CA ARG A 727 12.92 -12.02 29.37
C ARG A 727 13.34 -12.07 27.89
N PHE A 728 13.80 -10.97 27.32
CA PHE A 728 14.21 -10.83 25.93
C PHE A 728 15.74 -10.59 25.83
N ASN A 729 16.27 -10.77 24.62
CA ASN A 729 17.67 -10.51 24.27
C ASN A 729 17.82 -10.43 22.75
N ASP A 730 19.03 -10.18 22.24
CA ASP A 730 19.28 -10.04 20.80
C ASP A 730 18.92 -11.27 19.94
N ALA A 731 18.88 -12.47 20.54
CA ALA A 731 18.42 -13.67 19.83
C ALA A 731 16.90 -13.85 19.90
N LYS A 732 16.23 -13.18 20.85
CA LYS A 732 14.78 -13.20 21.06
C LYS A 732 14.26 -11.80 21.42
N PRO A 733 14.29 -10.83 20.49
CA PRO A 733 13.74 -9.50 20.75
C PRO A 733 12.23 -9.58 20.91
N GLY A 734 11.64 -8.80 21.82
CA GLY A 734 10.20 -8.80 22.03
C GLY A 734 9.45 -8.06 20.92
N ARG A 735 8.30 -8.54 20.46
CA ARG A 735 7.53 -7.91 19.35
C ARG A 735 7.39 -6.38 19.45
N HIS A 736 7.14 -5.87 20.65
CA HIS A 736 6.99 -4.44 20.94
C HIS A 736 8.18 -3.85 21.74
N ASN A 737 9.23 -4.64 21.99
CA ASN A 737 10.42 -4.26 22.74
C ASN A 737 11.69 -4.59 21.95
N MET A 738 12.47 -3.56 21.61
CA MET A 738 13.61 -3.57 20.68
C MET A 738 13.28 -3.59 19.18
N MET A 739 12.12 -4.08 18.74
CA MET A 739 11.79 -4.12 17.31
C MET A 739 11.60 -2.73 16.69
N ILE A 740 11.88 -2.63 15.39
CA ILE A 740 11.71 -1.41 14.59
C ILE A 740 10.30 -1.37 14.02
N TRP A 741 9.54 -0.35 14.39
CA TRP A 741 8.19 -0.10 13.89
C TRP A 741 8.22 1.21 13.08
N PRO A 742 8.22 1.15 11.73
CA PRO A 742 8.50 2.29 10.86
C PRO A 742 7.69 3.57 11.14
N PHE A 743 6.42 3.47 11.51
CA PHE A 743 5.63 4.65 11.81
C PHE A 743 6.12 5.36 13.09
N VAL A 744 6.64 4.62 14.08
CA VAL A 744 7.29 5.18 15.27
C VAL A 744 8.56 5.93 14.87
N ASN A 745 9.36 5.36 13.97
CA ASN A 745 10.54 6.02 13.39
C ASN A 745 10.16 7.34 12.70
N ALA A 746 9.03 7.38 11.98
CA ALA A 746 8.55 8.59 11.32
C ALA A 746 8.18 9.72 12.30
N PHE A 747 7.50 9.40 13.41
CA PHE A 747 7.22 10.40 14.45
C PHE A 747 8.49 10.88 15.14
N TYR A 748 9.44 9.98 15.42
CA TYR A 748 10.74 10.35 15.96
C TYR A 748 11.56 11.23 15.01
N ALA A 749 11.57 10.91 13.72
CA ALA A 749 12.23 11.70 12.69
C ALA A 749 11.63 13.12 12.61
N ASP A 750 10.30 13.27 12.70
CA ASP A 750 9.66 14.59 12.77
C ASP A 750 10.04 15.35 14.06
N ALA A 751 10.11 14.67 15.20
CA ALA A 751 10.62 15.28 16.43
C ALA A 751 12.11 15.72 16.30
N CYS A 752 12.93 14.94 15.59
CA CYS A 752 14.31 15.31 15.25
C CYS A 752 14.34 16.57 14.36
N ALA A 753 13.51 16.63 13.32
CA ALA A 753 13.42 17.80 12.45
C ALA A 753 12.92 19.04 13.22
N LYS A 754 11.92 18.89 14.09
CA LYS A 754 11.38 19.97 14.96
C LYS A 754 12.44 20.55 15.89
N THR A 755 13.39 19.72 16.36
CA THR A 755 14.48 20.12 17.27
C THR A 755 15.78 20.48 16.55
N GLY A 756 15.80 20.48 15.21
CA GLY A 756 17.03 20.75 14.43
C GLY A 756 18.07 19.63 14.47
N SER A 757 17.72 18.44 14.97
CA SER A 757 18.57 17.24 14.98
C SER A 757 18.59 16.55 13.61
N TYR A 758 18.98 17.29 12.58
CA TYR A 758 18.84 16.88 11.18
C TYR A 758 19.67 15.66 10.78
N GLU A 759 20.79 15.39 11.44
CA GLU A 759 21.58 14.17 11.20
C GLU A 759 20.80 12.92 11.60
N ARG A 760 20.10 12.96 12.75
CA ARG A 760 19.23 11.87 13.21
C ARG A 760 18.03 11.70 12.30
N PHE A 761 17.39 12.80 11.88
CA PHE A 761 16.34 12.77 10.86
C PHE A 761 16.82 12.11 9.57
N THR A 762 17.99 12.52 9.07
CA THR A 762 18.58 11.99 7.82
C THR A 762 18.85 10.49 7.93
N SER A 763 19.36 10.04 9.08
CA SER A 763 19.57 8.62 9.34
C SER A 763 18.27 7.82 9.31
N GLU A 764 17.21 8.29 9.97
CA GLU A 764 15.91 7.59 9.99
C GLU A 764 15.26 7.58 8.59
N LEU A 765 15.36 8.68 7.83
CA LEU A 765 14.85 8.77 6.46
C LEU A 765 15.48 7.71 5.54
N PHE A 766 16.81 7.63 5.52
CA PHE A 766 17.50 6.68 4.65
C PHE A 766 17.45 5.24 5.19
N ASN A 767 17.38 5.05 6.51
CA ASN A 767 17.11 3.74 7.07
C ASN A 767 15.75 3.22 6.63
N LEU A 768 14.69 4.04 6.71
CA LEU A 768 13.36 3.59 6.30
C LEU A 768 13.27 3.35 4.78
N ALA A 769 14.00 4.11 3.96
CA ALA A 769 14.15 3.81 2.53
C ALA A 769 14.82 2.45 2.30
N ASP A 770 15.93 2.15 3.00
CA ASP A 770 16.64 0.86 2.92
C ASP A 770 15.76 -0.30 3.40
N LEU A 771 15.00 -0.10 4.48
CA LEU A 771 14.08 -1.07 5.04
C LEU A 771 12.95 -1.43 4.04
N GLY A 772 12.40 -0.45 3.32
CA GLY A 772 11.39 -0.71 2.30
C GLY A 772 11.94 -1.38 1.05
N LEU A 773 13.06 -0.87 0.52
CA LEU A 773 13.61 -1.31 -0.76
C LEU A 773 14.46 -2.58 -0.63
N ASN A 774 15.57 -2.49 0.10
CA ASN A 774 16.59 -3.53 0.10
C ASN A 774 16.28 -4.64 1.10
N LYS A 775 15.85 -4.28 2.32
CA LYS A 775 15.58 -5.27 3.37
C LYS A 775 14.19 -5.91 3.26
N GLY A 776 13.20 -5.10 2.93
CA GLY A 776 11.81 -5.52 2.73
C GLY A 776 11.54 -6.12 1.36
N GLY A 777 12.49 -6.00 0.42
CA GLY A 777 12.37 -6.58 -0.92
C GLY A 777 11.39 -5.83 -1.82
N ASN A 778 11.41 -4.49 -1.78
CA ASN A 778 10.44 -3.57 -2.36
C ASN A 778 9.04 -3.70 -1.73
N ASP A 779 8.98 -3.73 -0.40
CA ASP A 779 7.74 -3.73 0.37
C ASP A 779 7.94 -3.04 1.72
N PHE A 780 6.93 -2.30 2.16
CA PHE A 780 6.85 -1.74 3.50
C PHE A 780 6.20 -2.76 4.43
N TRP A 781 7.03 -3.39 5.27
CA TRP A 781 6.59 -4.34 6.29
C TRP A 781 6.19 -3.62 7.58
N GLU A 782 5.51 -4.37 8.45
CA GLU A 782 4.99 -3.87 9.73
C GLU A 782 6.12 -3.64 10.72
N ILE A 783 7.07 -4.58 10.75
CA ILE A 783 8.09 -4.69 11.78
C ILE A 783 9.37 -5.23 11.17
N TYR A 784 10.50 -4.69 11.59
CA TYR A 784 11.83 -5.10 11.15
C TYR A 784 12.76 -5.41 12.34
N ASP A 785 13.66 -6.37 12.15
CA ASP A 785 14.68 -6.73 13.13
C ASP A 785 15.73 -5.60 13.26
N PRO A 786 15.99 -5.07 14.46
CA PRO A 786 16.97 -4.00 14.69
C PRO A 786 18.43 -4.39 14.38
N LYS A 787 18.74 -5.69 14.30
CA LYS A 787 20.09 -6.24 14.10
C LYS A 787 20.52 -6.24 12.65
N ASP A 788 19.65 -6.67 11.74
CA ASP A 788 19.98 -6.84 10.32
C ASP A 788 19.00 -6.18 9.34
N GLY A 789 17.89 -5.66 9.85
CA GLY A 789 16.89 -4.88 9.13
C GLY A 789 15.88 -5.71 8.36
N HIS A 790 15.91 -7.05 8.40
CA HIS A 790 14.91 -7.85 7.67
C HIS A 790 13.55 -7.84 8.36
N PRO A 791 12.46 -8.06 7.61
CA PRO A 791 11.12 -8.20 8.20
C PRO A 791 11.07 -9.34 9.22
N ASP A 792 10.68 -9.01 10.45
CA ASP A 792 10.58 -9.95 11.56
C ASP A 792 9.56 -9.40 12.56
N GLY A 793 8.62 -10.24 13.02
CA GLY A 793 7.55 -9.84 13.94
C GLY A 793 7.89 -9.94 15.42
N GLY A 794 9.11 -10.37 15.76
CA GLY A 794 9.62 -10.51 17.12
C GLY A 794 8.97 -11.63 17.95
N TRP A 795 9.35 -11.72 19.21
CA TRP A 795 8.87 -12.73 20.14
C TRP A 795 7.74 -12.24 21.04
N GLN A 796 6.73 -13.09 21.24
CA GLN A 796 5.60 -12.85 22.14
C GLN A 796 5.16 -14.17 22.77
N THR A 797 5.04 -14.19 24.11
CA THR A 797 4.59 -15.35 24.93
C THR A 797 5.16 -16.69 24.45
N GLY A 798 6.48 -16.82 24.47
CA GLY A 798 7.18 -18.06 24.10
C GLY A 798 7.21 -18.41 22.60
N GLY A 799 6.51 -17.66 21.74
CA GLY A 799 6.48 -17.87 20.29
C GLY A 799 7.12 -16.73 19.49
N HIS A 800 7.56 -17.02 18.27
CA HIS A 800 8.10 -16.06 17.30
C HIS A 800 7.05 -15.73 16.24
N TRP A 801 6.92 -14.46 15.88
CA TRP A 801 5.92 -13.94 14.96
C TRP A 801 6.55 -13.44 13.68
N GLY A 802 5.84 -13.58 12.56
CA GLY A 802 6.22 -12.96 11.29
C GLY A 802 5.80 -11.48 11.23
N GLY A 803 6.41 -10.73 10.32
CA GLY A 803 5.92 -9.41 9.91
C GLY A 803 4.76 -9.50 8.92
N LEU A 804 3.99 -8.42 8.79
CA LEU A 804 2.94 -8.28 7.78
C LEU A 804 3.35 -7.29 6.69
N GLN A 805 2.79 -7.47 5.49
CA GLN A 805 3.17 -6.78 4.26
C GLN A 805 2.25 -5.64 3.88
N HIS A 806 2.71 -4.82 2.92
CA HIS A 806 2.00 -3.68 2.35
C HIS A 806 1.43 -2.75 3.43
N GLN A 807 2.21 -2.46 4.46
CA GLN A 807 1.74 -1.77 5.65
C GLN A 807 1.62 -0.28 5.41
N THR A 808 0.40 0.23 5.50
CA THR A 808 0.08 1.59 5.08
C THR A 808 0.65 2.63 6.04
N TRP A 809 0.64 2.38 7.35
CA TRP A 809 1.30 3.24 8.34
C TRP A 809 2.83 3.31 8.21
N SER A 810 3.48 2.26 7.70
CA SER A 810 4.91 2.28 7.37
C SER A 810 5.16 3.13 6.13
N ALA A 811 4.35 2.94 5.08
CA ALA A 811 4.40 3.73 3.86
C ALA A 811 4.11 5.22 4.11
N THR A 812 3.02 5.56 4.81
CA THR A 812 2.70 6.95 5.16
C THR A 812 3.69 7.52 6.16
N GLY A 813 4.32 6.70 7.01
CA GLY A 813 5.45 7.11 7.83
C GLY A 813 6.62 7.62 6.99
N PHE A 814 6.97 6.93 5.90
CA PHE A 814 7.98 7.42 4.97
C PHE A 814 7.55 8.71 4.26
N LEU A 815 6.30 8.78 3.79
CA LEU A 815 5.74 10.00 3.18
C LEU A 815 5.78 11.19 4.15
N ARG A 816 5.50 10.96 5.44
CA ARG A 816 5.62 11.97 6.51
C ARG A 816 7.04 12.53 6.57
N MET A 817 8.06 11.68 6.55
CA MET A 817 9.45 12.15 6.60
C MET A 817 9.78 13.05 5.40
N VAL A 818 9.22 12.78 4.21
CA VAL A 818 9.38 13.64 3.04
C VAL A 818 8.58 14.94 3.16
N TRP A 819 7.29 14.88 3.51
CA TRP A 819 6.42 16.06 3.53
C TRP A 819 6.66 16.97 4.74
N TYR A 820 6.70 16.40 5.95
CA TYR A 820 6.90 17.13 7.20
C TYR A 820 8.38 17.37 7.48
N GLY A 821 9.24 16.40 7.17
CA GLY A 821 10.67 16.52 7.42
C GLY A 821 11.37 17.35 6.34
N MET A 822 11.35 16.88 5.09
CA MET A 822 12.13 17.52 4.02
C MET A 822 11.49 18.79 3.47
N ALA A 823 10.26 18.69 2.96
CA ALA A 823 9.52 19.85 2.49
C ALA A 823 9.13 20.79 3.65
N GLY A 824 9.11 20.28 4.89
CA GLY A 824 8.89 21.11 6.05
C GLY A 824 7.44 21.59 6.19
N MET A 825 6.48 20.89 5.61
CA MET A 825 5.07 21.29 5.60
C MET A 825 4.51 21.35 7.02
N ARG A 826 3.94 22.48 7.42
CA ARG A 826 3.28 22.69 8.72
C ARG A 826 1.90 23.29 8.47
N PHE A 827 0.88 22.46 8.69
CA PHE A 827 -0.52 22.79 8.45
C PHE A 827 -1.11 23.47 9.68
N ASP A 828 -1.72 24.64 9.46
CA ASP A 828 -2.44 25.42 10.47
C ASP A 828 -3.79 25.87 9.89
N ASP A 829 -4.68 26.43 10.72
CA ASP A 829 -6.00 26.88 10.26
C ASP A 829 -5.89 27.87 9.11
N GLY A 830 -6.40 27.47 7.95
CA GLY A 830 -6.45 28.31 6.75
C GLY A 830 -5.10 28.60 6.09
N LYS A 831 -3.99 27.95 6.52
CA LYS A 831 -2.67 28.17 5.92
C LYS A 831 -1.71 26.99 6.02
N LEU A 832 -0.70 26.99 5.15
CA LEU A 832 0.42 26.06 5.16
C LEU A 832 1.72 26.85 5.23
N SER A 833 2.54 26.59 6.25
CA SER A 833 3.88 27.16 6.39
C SER A 833 4.97 26.11 6.12
N PHE A 834 6.18 26.57 5.79
CA PHE A 834 7.30 25.73 5.39
C PHE A 834 8.51 25.93 6.30
N LYS A 835 9.01 24.82 6.88
CA LYS A 835 10.25 24.71 7.66
C LYS A 835 11.13 23.59 7.08
N PRO A 836 11.63 23.76 5.85
CA PRO A 836 12.25 22.69 5.07
C PRO A 836 13.61 22.28 5.63
N PHE A 837 14.03 21.06 5.30
CA PHE A 837 15.39 20.59 5.46
C PHE A 837 15.76 19.66 4.30
N LEU A 838 16.86 19.95 3.63
CA LEU A 838 17.35 19.12 2.55
C LEU A 838 18.72 18.50 2.93
N PRO A 839 18.78 17.16 3.13
CA PRO A 839 20.04 16.46 3.39
C PRO A 839 21.04 16.66 2.25
N LYS A 840 22.35 16.60 2.55
CA LYS A 840 23.43 16.75 1.56
C LYS A 840 23.36 15.69 0.43
N GLU A 841 22.75 14.54 0.71
CA GLU A 841 22.52 13.43 -0.22
C GLU A 841 21.42 13.74 -1.26
N VAL A 842 20.63 14.79 -1.04
CA VAL A 842 19.51 15.19 -1.90
C VAL A 842 19.75 16.60 -2.41
N LYS A 843 20.10 16.76 -3.70
CA LYS A 843 20.38 18.09 -4.27
C LYS A 843 19.12 18.91 -4.55
N SER A 844 18.05 18.23 -4.92
CA SER A 844 16.76 18.81 -5.22
C SER A 844 15.65 17.81 -4.95
N LEU A 845 14.49 18.34 -4.59
CA LEU A 845 13.25 17.62 -4.37
C LEU A 845 12.13 18.40 -5.03
N GLU A 846 11.38 17.77 -5.93
CA GLU A 846 10.13 18.30 -6.44
C GLU A 846 9.00 17.34 -6.10
N LEU A 847 8.02 17.82 -5.36
CA LEU A 847 6.77 17.13 -5.09
C LEU A 847 5.71 17.72 -6.02
N THR A 848 4.92 16.89 -6.67
CA THR A 848 3.95 17.35 -7.66
C THR A 848 2.52 17.01 -7.25
N ARG A 849 1.60 17.96 -7.47
CA ARG A 849 0.14 17.77 -7.45
C ARG A 849 -0.45 17.18 -6.15
N LEU A 850 0.12 17.52 -5.00
CA LEU A 850 -0.49 17.20 -3.71
C LEU A 850 -1.84 17.92 -3.57
N ASN A 851 -2.88 17.23 -3.10
CA ASN A 851 -4.15 17.87 -2.77
C ASN A 851 -3.98 18.75 -1.53
N TYR A 852 -4.36 20.02 -1.60
CA TYR A 852 -4.39 20.89 -0.42
C TYR A 852 -5.50 21.94 -0.57
N GLY A 853 -6.52 21.89 0.30
CA GLY A 853 -7.74 22.65 0.09
C GLY A 853 -8.35 22.36 -1.28
N ASN A 854 -8.64 23.42 -2.03
CA ASN A 854 -9.13 23.35 -3.42
C ASN A 854 -8.02 23.47 -4.47
N MET A 855 -6.75 23.31 -4.06
CA MET A 855 -5.59 23.47 -4.92
C MET A 855 -4.85 22.13 -5.13
N LYS A 856 -4.12 22.07 -6.26
CA LYS A 856 -3.08 21.07 -6.52
C LYS A 856 -1.74 21.74 -6.30
N LEU A 857 -1.06 21.36 -5.22
CA LEU A 857 0.18 21.97 -4.77
C LEU A 857 1.39 21.19 -5.31
N SER A 858 2.29 21.89 -6.00
CA SER A 858 3.63 21.41 -6.32
C SER A 858 4.66 22.20 -5.52
N ILE A 859 5.68 21.53 -5.00
CA ILE A 859 6.74 22.11 -4.16
C ILE A 859 8.07 21.78 -4.80
N LYS A 860 8.83 22.80 -5.18
CA LYS A 860 10.21 22.70 -5.69
C LYS A 860 11.15 23.15 -4.59
N LEU A 861 12.07 22.28 -4.18
CA LEU A 861 13.06 22.55 -3.14
C LEU A 861 14.45 22.26 -3.70
N GLU A 862 15.34 23.24 -3.62
CA GLU A 862 16.74 23.11 -4.06
C GLU A 862 17.70 23.74 -3.05
N GLY A 863 18.94 23.25 -3.00
CA GLY A 863 19.98 23.73 -2.09
C GLY A 863 20.42 22.66 -1.11
N GLU A 864 20.75 23.07 0.12
CA GLU A 864 21.24 22.18 1.19
C GLU A 864 20.92 22.80 2.56
N GLY A 865 20.62 21.98 3.57
CA GLY A 865 20.37 22.46 4.94
C GLY A 865 18.92 22.90 5.16
N SER A 866 18.66 23.78 6.13
CA SER A 866 17.29 24.17 6.51
C SER A 866 16.98 25.65 6.39
N LYS A 867 17.98 26.49 6.04
CA LYS A 867 17.77 27.93 5.98
C LYS A 867 17.27 28.35 4.60
N ILE A 868 16.04 28.89 4.59
CA ILE A 868 15.43 29.46 3.38
C ILE A 868 16.17 30.73 2.98
N LYS A 869 16.69 30.74 1.76
CA LYS A 869 17.26 31.92 1.09
C LYS A 869 16.19 32.67 0.31
N GLU A 870 15.31 31.94 -0.37
CA GLU A 870 14.25 32.51 -1.19
C GLU A 870 13.03 31.59 -1.16
N PHE A 871 11.84 32.19 -1.05
CA PHE A 871 10.56 31.50 -1.13
C PHE A 871 9.69 32.20 -2.18
N LYS A 872 9.12 31.42 -3.09
CA LYS A 872 8.26 31.91 -4.18
C LYS A 872 6.95 31.14 -4.25
N LEU A 873 5.86 31.85 -4.50
CA LEU A 873 4.58 31.29 -4.90
C LEU A 873 4.32 31.68 -6.36
N ASN A 874 4.19 30.69 -7.25
CA ASN A 874 3.99 30.86 -8.69
C ASN A 874 5.03 31.82 -9.33
N GLY A 875 6.29 31.73 -8.89
CA GLY A 875 7.38 32.57 -9.36
C GLY A 875 7.49 33.95 -8.69
N VAL A 876 6.49 34.36 -7.90
CA VAL A 876 6.49 35.62 -7.15
C VAL A 876 7.14 35.42 -5.78
N VAL A 877 8.14 36.25 -5.46
CA VAL A 877 8.82 36.21 -4.15
C VAL A 877 7.86 36.61 -3.04
N MET A 878 7.87 35.86 -1.94
CA MET A 878 7.06 36.14 -0.76
C MET A 878 7.95 36.51 0.43
N ASP A 879 7.43 37.36 1.32
CA ASP A 879 8.14 37.80 2.54
C ASP A 879 8.17 36.71 3.62
N THR A 880 7.16 35.85 3.65
CA THR A 880 7.03 34.74 4.60
C THR A 880 6.93 33.41 3.85
N PRO A 881 7.49 32.31 4.39
CA PRO A 881 7.41 30.98 3.79
C PRO A 881 6.08 30.32 4.14
N GLU A 882 4.96 30.94 3.74
CA GLU A 882 3.62 30.43 3.96
C GLU A 882 2.69 30.73 2.77
N ILE A 883 1.66 29.90 2.59
CA ILE A 883 0.60 30.08 1.61
C ILE A 883 -0.77 29.92 2.26
N PRO A 884 -1.80 30.67 1.82
CA PRO A 884 -3.15 30.49 2.33
C PRO A 884 -3.81 29.23 1.71
N GLN A 885 -4.70 28.58 2.46
CA GLN A 885 -5.39 27.35 2.04
C GLN A 885 -6.49 27.61 0.99
N ASN A 886 -7.00 28.84 0.90
CA ASN A 886 -8.10 29.19 0.00
C ASN A 886 -7.69 29.42 -1.46
N LEU A 887 -6.43 29.15 -1.82
CA LEU A 887 -6.00 29.12 -3.22
C LEU A 887 -6.69 27.98 -3.97
N VAL A 888 -6.74 28.09 -5.30
CA VAL A 888 -7.44 27.16 -6.18
C VAL A 888 -6.57 26.78 -7.38
N GLY A 889 -6.86 25.65 -8.02
CA GLY A 889 -6.14 25.20 -9.22
C GLY A 889 -4.70 24.79 -8.92
N GLU A 890 -3.85 24.80 -9.94
CA GLU A 890 -2.43 24.44 -9.81
C GLU A 890 -1.63 25.56 -9.15
N GLN A 891 -0.92 25.25 -8.07
CA GLN A 891 -0.08 26.17 -7.32
C GLN A 891 1.33 25.60 -7.23
N THR A 892 2.36 26.43 -7.43
CA THR A 892 3.75 26.03 -7.31
C THR A 892 4.47 26.86 -6.25
N VAL A 893 4.92 26.20 -5.19
CA VAL A 893 5.86 26.76 -4.23
C VAL A 893 7.28 26.42 -4.69
N SER A 894 8.17 27.40 -4.71
CA SER A 894 9.61 27.18 -4.96
C SER A 894 10.42 27.72 -3.80
N ILE A 895 11.28 26.89 -3.25
CA ILE A 895 12.08 27.15 -2.06
C ILE A 895 13.54 26.91 -2.41
N VAL A 896 14.35 27.96 -2.26
CA VAL A 896 15.81 27.88 -2.42
C VAL A 896 16.42 27.96 -1.02
N LEU A 897 17.21 26.95 -0.67
CA LEU A 897 17.96 26.91 0.57
C LEU A 897 19.36 27.48 0.33
N GLU A 898 19.86 28.30 1.26
CA GLU A 898 21.27 28.65 1.25
C GLU A 898 22.08 27.48 1.81
N LYS A 899 23.25 27.21 1.20
CA LYS A 899 24.23 26.29 1.76
C LYS A 899 24.72 26.85 3.10
N GLY A 900 23.99 26.55 4.15
CA GLY A 900 24.46 26.77 5.51
C GLY A 900 25.73 25.94 5.67
N GLY A 901 26.80 26.54 6.16
CA GLY A 901 27.84 25.73 6.78
C GLY A 901 27.12 24.93 7.85
N ASN A 902 26.92 23.63 7.61
CA ASN A 902 26.36 22.73 8.60
C ASN A 902 27.27 22.86 9.82
N VAL A 903 26.88 23.67 10.80
CA VAL A 903 27.19 23.39 12.19
C VAL A 903 26.28 22.22 12.56
N GLY A 904 26.48 21.10 11.85
CA GLY A 904 26.12 19.80 12.36
C GLY A 904 26.83 19.72 13.69
N ILE A 905 26.05 19.61 14.75
CA ILE A 905 26.56 19.21 16.04
C ILE A 905 27.01 17.76 15.84
N SER A 906 28.19 17.57 15.24
CA SER A 906 28.87 16.29 15.29
C SER A 906 29.03 15.95 16.76
N GLN A 907 28.38 14.87 17.17
CA GLN A 907 28.26 14.44 18.55
C GLN A 907 29.63 14.33 19.24
N LEU A 908 29.56 14.33 20.57
CA LEU A 908 30.59 13.89 21.52
C LEU A 908 31.16 12.49 21.15
N SER A 909 32.03 12.40 20.15
CA SER A 909 33.03 11.33 20.11
C SER A 909 34.27 11.85 20.85
N ARG A 910 34.84 11.00 21.70
CA ARG A 910 35.95 11.34 22.60
C ARG A 910 37.30 11.52 21.88
N ASP A 911 37.34 11.54 20.55
CA ASP A 911 38.56 11.76 19.79
C ASP A 911 38.21 12.26 18.38
N ASN A 912 38.46 13.54 18.11
CA ASN A 912 38.53 14.03 16.73
C ASN A 912 39.88 13.57 16.14
N ASP A 913 39.92 13.23 14.84
CA ASP A 913 41.15 12.74 14.17
C ASP A 913 42.27 13.78 14.14
N PHE A 914 41.94 15.07 14.29
CA PHE A 914 42.87 16.19 14.19
C PHE A 914 43.31 16.76 15.55
N PHE A 915 42.48 16.64 16.59
CA PHE A 915 42.79 17.20 17.91
C PHE A 915 42.05 16.51 19.06
N THR A 916 42.57 16.65 20.28
CA THR A 916 41.85 16.31 21.52
C THR A 916 41.67 17.53 22.39
N LEU A 917 40.52 17.60 23.07
CA LEU A 917 40.19 18.62 24.04
C LEU A 917 40.02 17.99 25.42
N THR A 918 40.75 18.49 26.41
CA THR A 918 40.70 17.94 27.77
C THR A 918 40.55 19.07 28.79
N PRO A 919 39.51 19.07 29.64
CA PRO A 919 39.44 19.99 30.77
C PRO A 919 40.67 19.86 31.67
N ASN A 920 41.28 20.97 32.04
CA ASN A 920 42.48 21.00 32.88
C ASN A 920 42.46 22.28 33.73
N GLU A 921 42.18 22.12 35.04
CA GLU A 921 42.27 23.19 36.05
C GLU A 921 41.69 24.55 35.63
N GLY A 922 40.38 24.59 35.33
CA GLY A 922 39.69 25.81 34.91
C GLY A 922 40.09 26.32 33.51
N ARG A 923 40.71 25.48 32.69
CA ARG A 923 41.07 25.72 31.29
C ARG A 923 40.73 24.49 30.45
N ILE A 924 40.86 24.62 29.13
CA ILE A 924 40.74 23.50 28.20
C ILE A 924 42.10 23.30 27.52
N MET A 925 42.69 22.14 27.71
CA MET A 925 43.87 21.69 26.96
C MET A 925 43.45 21.32 25.54
N VAL A 926 44.19 21.82 24.56
CA VAL A 926 44.00 21.58 23.13
C VAL A 926 45.27 20.89 22.61
N GLN A 927 45.17 19.62 22.28
CA GLN A 927 46.28 18.85 21.73
C GLN A 927 46.01 18.55 20.27
N LEU A 928 46.75 19.17 19.35
CA LEU A 928 46.70 18.79 17.93
C LEU A 928 47.44 17.46 17.74
N LYS A 929 46.88 16.57 16.92
CA LYS A 929 47.46 15.27 16.55
C LYS A 929 48.34 15.43 15.31
N ASN A 930 49.43 14.67 15.20
CA ASN A 930 50.40 14.73 14.09
C ASN A 930 50.98 16.15 13.85
N ASP A 931 51.40 16.46 12.61
CA ASP A 931 51.96 17.77 12.22
C ASP A 931 50.89 18.86 11.96
N TYR A 932 49.64 18.63 12.36
CA TYR A 932 48.54 19.58 12.15
C TYR A 932 48.77 20.90 12.90
N ARG A 933 48.31 21.98 12.26
CA ARG A 933 48.35 23.35 12.79
C ARG A 933 46.96 23.96 12.72
N ALA A 934 46.58 24.69 13.78
CA ALA A 934 45.37 25.49 13.78
C ALA A 934 45.73 26.98 13.63
N ASP A 935 45.18 27.61 12.60
CA ASP A 935 45.28 29.05 12.35
C ASP A 935 44.67 29.84 13.49
N MET A 936 43.57 29.32 14.06
CA MET A 936 42.85 29.94 15.17
C MET A 936 42.13 28.90 16.01
N VAL A 937 42.18 29.04 17.33
CA VAL A 937 41.32 28.34 18.27
C VAL A 937 40.54 29.36 19.09
N THR A 938 39.26 29.11 19.26
CA THR A 938 38.29 30.05 19.80
C THR A 938 37.43 29.33 20.82
N LEU A 939 37.18 29.95 21.97
CA LEU A 939 36.39 29.39 23.06
C LEU A 939 35.15 30.26 23.28
N PHE A 940 33.98 29.63 23.28
CA PHE A 940 32.69 30.28 23.52
C PHE A 940 31.98 29.64 24.73
N ASP A 941 31.18 30.43 25.44
CA ASP A 941 30.18 29.89 26.36
C ASP A 941 28.93 29.37 25.60
N LEU A 942 27.97 28.79 26.32
CA LEU A 942 26.72 28.28 25.74
C LEU A 942 25.83 29.34 25.08
N SER A 943 26.00 30.62 25.42
CA SER A 943 25.27 31.72 24.76
C SER A 943 25.91 32.15 23.44
N GLY A 944 27.06 31.56 23.07
CA GLY A 944 27.85 31.95 21.91
C GLY A 944 28.78 33.14 22.16
N LYS A 945 28.94 33.60 23.40
CA LYS A 945 29.85 34.68 23.74
C LYS A 945 31.29 34.18 23.70
N LEU A 946 32.14 34.92 22.98
CA LEU A 946 33.57 34.68 22.91
C LEU A 946 34.23 34.90 24.28
N LEU A 947 34.88 33.87 24.81
CA LEU A 947 35.62 33.91 26.07
C LEU A 947 37.13 34.04 25.86
N ALA A 948 37.69 33.36 24.86
CA ALA A 948 39.11 33.41 24.55
C ALA A 948 39.40 33.04 23.09
N SER A 949 40.54 33.49 22.55
CA SER A 949 41.05 33.01 21.27
C SER A 949 42.58 32.94 21.27
N LYS A 950 43.14 32.04 20.45
CA LYS A 950 44.56 31.89 20.18
C LYS A 950 44.79 31.68 18.69
N LYS A 951 45.90 32.17 18.15
CA LYS A 951 46.26 32.04 16.74
C LYS A 951 47.53 31.20 16.57
N ASN A 952 47.67 30.56 15.42
CA ASN A 952 48.87 29.83 15.00
C ASN A 952 49.37 28.82 16.05
N ILE A 953 48.48 27.93 16.49
CA ILE A 953 48.84 26.92 17.48
C ILE A 953 49.32 25.63 16.80
N ASN A 954 50.30 24.97 17.40
CA ASN A 954 50.79 23.64 17.05
C ASN A 954 51.00 22.79 18.33
N GLY A 955 50.87 21.47 18.22
CA GLY A 955 51.06 20.56 19.36
C GLY A 955 50.09 20.84 20.53
N LEU A 956 50.63 20.88 21.76
CA LEU A 956 49.87 21.05 23.00
C LEU A 956 49.70 22.52 23.38
N ASN A 957 48.45 22.96 23.59
CA ASN A 957 48.10 24.32 24.01
C ASN A 957 46.99 24.31 25.07
N TYR A 958 46.70 25.47 25.66
CA TYR A 958 45.57 25.68 26.57
C TYR A 958 44.76 26.91 26.15
N ILE A 959 43.43 26.86 26.29
CA ILE A 959 42.52 27.98 26.03
C ILE A 959 41.56 28.19 27.21
N GLY A 960 41.23 29.46 27.49
CA GLY A 960 40.45 29.88 28.66
C GLY A 960 41.29 30.11 29.92
N SER A 961 40.66 30.66 30.97
CA SER A 961 41.22 30.87 32.30
C SER A 961 40.08 30.96 33.33
N ASN A 962 40.16 30.22 34.44
CA ASN A 962 39.14 30.19 35.50
C ASN A 962 37.72 29.91 35.00
N LEU A 963 37.58 28.98 34.04
CA LEU A 963 36.29 28.54 33.53
C LEU A 963 35.48 27.90 34.66
N SER A 964 34.25 28.37 34.87
CA SER A 964 33.29 27.77 35.80
C SER A 964 32.81 26.40 35.29
N LYS A 965 32.29 25.57 36.19
CA LYS A 965 31.62 24.31 35.81
C LYS A 965 30.54 24.58 34.76
N GLY A 966 30.59 23.86 33.64
CA GLY A 966 29.68 24.10 32.52
C GLY A 966 30.19 23.56 31.19
N VAL A 967 29.38 23.72 30.15
CA VAL A 967 29.71 23.30 28.78
C VAL A 967 30.23 24.51 28.01
N TYR A 968 31.30 24.31 27.26
CA TYR A 968 31.90 25.33 26.41
C TYR A 968 32.07 24.81 24.99
N THR A 969 32.07 25.69 24.00
CA THR A 969 32.33 25.34 22.61
C THR A 969 33.74 25.79 22.23
N VAL A 970 34.58 24.86 21.77
CA VAL A 970 35.90 25.18 21.22
C VAL A 970 35.85 25.01 19.71
N THR A 971 36.22 26.06 18.99
CA THR A 971 36.26 26.08 17.53
C THR A 971 37.70 26.23 17.05
N LEU A 972 38.16 25.33 16.18
CA LEU A 972 39.49 25.32 15.58
C LEU A 972 39.38 25.55 14.08
N LYS A 973 40.15 26.48 13.54
CA LYS A 973 40.31 26.68 12.10
C LYS A 973 41.63 26.06 11.65
N CYS A 974 41.58 25.03 10.81
CA CYS A 974 42.74 24.35 10.26
C CYS A 974 42.62 24.31 8.73
N GLU A 975 43.64 24.79 8.00
CA GLU A 975 43.74 24.64 6.54
C GLU A 975 42.46 25.01 5.73
N LYS A 976 41.72 26.04 6.19
CA LYS A 976 40.43 26.54 5.66
C LYS A 976 39.17 25.77 6.09
N GLU A 977 39.29 24.71 6.86
CA GLU A 977 38.17 24.06 7.54
C GLU A 977 38.00 24.57 8.97
N ILE A 978 36.78 24.49 9.48
CA ILE A 978 36.44 24.89 10.85
C ILE A 978 35.84 23.69 11.56
N TYR A 979 36.50 23.23 12.62
CA TYR A 979 36.00 22.19 13.51
C TYR A 979 35.46 22.83 14.78
N SER A 980 34.35 22.32 15.31
CA SER A 980 33.76 22.81 16.56
C SER A 980 33.39 21.66 17.46
N GLN A 981 33.81 21.69 18.72
CA GLN A 981 33.55 20.62 19.69
C GLN A 981 33.15 21.20 21.04
N LYS A 982 32.13 20.62 21.66
CA LYS A 982 31.71 20.97 23.03
C LYS A 982 32.57 20.22 24.06
N VAL A 983 33.01 20.94 25.10
CA VAL A 983 33.82 20.41 26.21
C VAL A 983 33.12 20.74 27.52
N MET A 984 32.89 19.73 28.35
CA MET A 984 32.37 19.92 29.70
C MET A 984 33.53 20.13 30.66
N VAL A 985 33.58 21.29 31.32
CA VAL A 985 34.47 21.53 32.46
C VAL A 985 33.75 21.05 33.72
N PRO A 986 34.26 20.00 34.40
CA PRO A 986 33.56 19.32 35.50
C PRO A 986 33.42 20.15 36.78
#